data_AF-A0A2K4L5W8-F1
#
_entry.id   AF-A0A2K4L5W8-F1
#
_cell.length_a   1.000
_cell.length_b   1.000
_cell.length_c   1.000
_cell.angle_alpha   90.00
_cell.angle_beta   90.00
_cell.angle_gamma   90.00
#
_symmetry.space_group_name_H-M   'P 1'
#
loop_
_entity.id
_entity.type
_entity.pdbx_description
1 polymer ?
#
loop_
_entity_poly.entity_id
_entity_poly.type
_entity_poly.pdbx_seq_one_letter_code
_entity_poly.pdbx_strand_id
1 'polypeptide(L)'
;MTSSDTTSTDTRLLRPLRPDAEVASQALSVLHLFADRPTLRETARRTLQQVLDDLFPSLDIKVASAAVLEPRWNETPGGSSFAGYLSYGLTDLLLESYWKGSCRVFSDKSFLSRYSNVETPPAINVELSEISEVLDEWGPQLLQRYQQELVDFWSQSSGNDAALWQRLRDLFREQLRIASQALAGEARLAVQGVLDYPDNTQRERVQGDAATQAAVTFVYEDVSTATADDVLVLSMTRNVGGRTIALLFTLSGGIEVFSSEEAMTRSWFGVRRAGPLSLRNYRPEHDIFDALTLSLLERQLQVIAAIKPEVFADLPTLERRLEQVSSPSTLLGAFRSGHETRLSTLEDLLPSWLKQASPADRVAYSKLLASLADQSRTGTSFLSDIAPIHEYAEQALKALMVADDPTRKLINVRDIEVTQRRLENTAFEIIDPPFPEPRYQTTRSAFSQLAVKNIGALPLVPSQIHYRNGEPPAWLTYDYLRDLTTRADIGQRYPDLLQRKLLGDSDESQKRRKQFRASMSIQLPLLALELKIRKRLSDPAYRQVVAALQTAAVDRQVEGHAMVVRPLGFQAGAGSRTDYVLNMFVIGPQELGRGPHILYRPASDEPMLEFVSWADLLSAIQEDESLQRSVLAGLAPSIRHIYANGGFVEPHVGRVILGEFDVLQSQRVSLASAVSVDVFSALYRACAQALIEQAKGDSVSNSEARWDQLKDFGWVLFNLLQPLLDGPLATIGLLVQLTKSIEGLVQRENAEHRLEAAADVLMNLALILVHSGSPVPAIARTEASGVVGETALDLRILLDNKIDRRPVGPFGGEPKLSFGWNSARGQLSAPQLANLKSFRLSAPLRGDSLVKSGEFRGLYKQGGNLYACVEDDWFRVSPTLDGVVITDPKSASRRGPWLKSDEQGRWSFDFRLRLLGGMPLSVRATRKLGKLEKNARDLLAGYDRQVAEARRMAKSDRPPADIESLIMNQADPFDAAANNIEALTWSAGEVSLEPVVVQLRNTATRLRKLAQQTRIEMYKSRNPTAGAVEYLLEAEEISIRKVGGRTDSSGGKGTDFLQEYEIRDTDNNVLWYAHFHYPTKEAAPDSFAKAHLKTVAQRRLGLNFQKDQQAAGHAVTSIWRGDISRTTARQVFFHQ
;
A
#
# COMPACT_ATOMS: atom_id res chain seq x y z
N MET A 1 -36.82 -21.24 -63.38
CA MET A 1 -36.69 -19.94 -62.70
C MET A 1 -37.55 -19.94 -61.45
N THR A 2 -36.91 -19.97 -60.28
CA THR A 2 -37.15 -19.18 -59.06
C THR A 2 -36.78 -20.02 -57.83
N SER A 3 -35.70 -19.58 -57.18
CA SER A 3 -35.11 -20.14 -55.97
C SER A 3 -35.92 -19.73 -54.75
N SER A 4 -36.08 -20.68 -53.84
CA SER A 4 -36.58 -20.50 -52.49
C SER A 4 -35.49 -19.90 -51.60
N ASP A 5 -35.64 -18.63 -51.21
CA ASP A 5 -34.87 -18.02 -50.12
C ASP A 5 -35.62 -18.19 -48.80
N THR A 6 -35.03 -19.00 -47.90
CA THR A 6 -35.36 -19.03 -46.48
C THR A 6 -34.41 -18.10 -45.73
N THR A 7 -34.85 -16.87 -45.45
CA THR A 7 -34.14 -15.95 -44.56
C THR A 7 -34.48 -16.28 -43.10
N SER A 8 -33.54 -16.95 -42.44
CA SER A 8 -33.52 -17.16 -40.99
C SER A 8 -33.06 -15.89 -40.27
N THR A 9 -34.01 -15.13 -39.74
CA THR A 9 -33.81 -14.11 -38.70
C THR A 9 -33.47 -14.79 -37.38
N ASP A 10 -32.18 -14.91 -37.06
CA ASP A 10 -31.71 -15.40 -35.76
C ASP A 10 -30.78 -14.35 -35.11
N THR A 11 -31.31 -13.15 -34.89
CA THR A 11 -30.75 -12.17 -33.94
C THR A 11 -31.41 -12.39 -32.58
N ARG A 12 -31.05 -13.50 -31.92
CA ARG A 12 -31.30 -13.64 -30.48
C ARG A 12 -30.51 -12.56 -29.73
N LEU A 13 -31.22 -11.56 -29.23
CA LEU A 13 -30.75 -10.67 -28.18
C LEU A 13 -30.16 -11.51 -27.04
N LEU A 14 -28.84 -11.44 -26.87
CA LEU A 14 -28.10 -12.08 -25.79
C LEU A 14 -28.63 -11.52 -24.46
N ARG A 15 -29.29 -12.36 -23.65
CA ARG A 15 -29.59 -12.06 -22.24
C ARG A 15 -28.27 -11.75 -21.51
N PRO A 16 -28.23 -10.78 -20.58
CA PRO A 16 -27.09 -10.63 -19.70
C PRO A 16 -26.87 -11.95 -18.94
N LEU A 17 -25.64 -12.45 -18.99
CA LEU A 17 -25.29 -13.80 -18.54
C LEU A 17 -25.24 -13.96 -17.02
N ARG A 18 -25.44 -12.89 -16.22
CA ARG A 18 -25.48 -12.89 -14.74
C ARG A 18 -26.40 -11.81 -14.17
N PRO A 19 -26.93 -11.98 -12.94
CA PRO A 19 -27.54 -10.90 -12.16
C PRO A 19 -26.51 -9.82 -11.80
N ASP A 20 -26.89 -8.54 -11.87
CA ASP A 20 -26.00 -7.38 -11.62
C ASP A 20 -25.25 -7.46 -10.28
N ALA A 21 -25.87 -8.03 -9.26
CA ALA A 21 -25.28 -8.10 -7.93
C ALA A 21 -24.18 -9.16 -7.79
N GLU A 22 -24.20 -10.23 -8.58
CA GLU A 22 -23.08 -11.18 -8.64
C GLU A 22 -21.87 -10.53 -9.30
N VAL A 23 -22.08 -9.73 -10.35
CA VAL A 23 -21.03 -8.95 -11.01
C VAL A 23 -20.43 -7.94 -10.03
N ALA A 24 -21.28 -7.22 -9.30
CA ALA A 24 -20.84 -6.24 -8.31
C ALA A 24 -20.09 -6.89 -7.13
N SER A 25 -20.57 -8.01 -6.60
CA SER A 25 -19.91 -8.77 -5.53
C SER A 25 -18.53 -9.28 -5.94
N GLN A 26 -18.39 -9.77 -7.17
CA GLN A 26 -17.09 -10.23 -7.69
C GLN A 26 -16.13 -9.07 -7.92
N ALA A 27 -16.60 -7.98 -8.51
CA ALA A 27 -15.81 -6.79 -8.69
C ALA A 27 -15.32 -6.24 -7.34
N LEU A 28 -16.20 -6.23 -6.33
CA LEU A 28 -15.85 -5.88 -4.95
C LEU A 28 -14.85 -6.84 -4.32
N SER A 29 -14.97 -8.13 -4.58
CA SER A 29 -13.99 -9.13 -4.10
C SER A 29 -12.59 -8.83 -4.63
N VAL A 30 -12.46 -8.47 -5.92
CA VAL A 30 -11.19 -8.01 -6.49
C VAL A 30 -10.74 -6.69 -5.85
N LEU A 31 -11.64 -5.71 -5.72
CA LEU A 31 -11.32 -4.41 -5.12
C LEU A 31 -10.84 -4.54 -3.68
N HIS A 32 -11.43 -5.44 -2.90
CA HIS A 32 -11.03 -5.74 -1.53
C HIS A 32 -9.66 -6.43 -1.46
N LEU A 33 -9.32 -7.31 -2.41
CA LEU A 33 -7.98 -7.88 -2.50
C LEU A 33 -6.89 -6.81 -2.72
N PHE A 34 -7.24 -5.68 -3.33
CA PHE A 34 -6.36 -4.52 -3.56
C PHE A 34 -6.57 -3.38 -2.56
N ALA A 35 -7.36 -3.59 -1.49
CA ALA A 35 -7.63 -2.55 -0.51
C ALA A 35 -6.38 -2.17 0.30
N ASP A 36 -5.52 -3.15 0.58
CA ASP A 36 -4.30 -2.98 1.38
C ASP A 36 -3.06 -2.72 0.50
N ARG A 37 -3.27 -2.35 -0.76
CA ARG A 37 -2.18 -1.98 -1.68
C ARG A 37 -1.38 -0.81 -1.10
N PRO A 38 -0.07 -0.74 -1.37
CA PRO A 38 0.75 0.36 -0.89
C PRO A 38 0.25 1.71 -1.46
N THR A 39 0.35 2.75 -0.63
CA THR A 39 0.17 4.15 -1.05
C THR A 39 1.53 4.85 -1.08
N LEU A 40 1.65 5.94 -1.84
CA LEU A 40 2.89 6.70 -1.92
C LEU A 40 3.35 7.18 -0.53
N ARG A 41 2.41 7.66 0.28
CA ARG A 41 2.63 8.10 1.65
C ARG A 41 3.09 7.00 2.59
N GLU A 42 2.47 5.82 2.52
CA GLU A 42 2.89 4.68 3.33
C GLU A 42 4.27 4.18 2.91
N THR A 43 4.56 4.19 1.61
CA THR A 43 5.89 3.89 1.05
C THR A 43 6.93 4.87 1.57
N ALA A 44 6.64 6.17 1.55
CA ALA A 44 7.51 7.22 2.10
C ALA A 44 7.78 6.99 3.59
N ARG A 45 6.72 6.71 4.36
CA ARG A 45 6.82 6.44 5.80
C ARG A 45 7.68 5.21 6.11
N ARG A 46 7.45 4.10 5.41
CA ARG A 46 8.22 2.85 5.60
C ARG A 46 9.66 3.02 5.16
N THR A 47 9.90 3.64 4.00
CA THR A 47 11.24 3.93 3.50
C THR A 47 12.02 4.75 4.51
N LEU A 48 11.44 5.86 5.00
CA LEU A 48 12.08 6.66 6.05
C LEU A 48 12.31 5.87 7.34
N GLN A 49 11.33 5.07 7.78
CA GLN A 49 11.49 4.30 9.02
C GLN A 49 12.69 3.34 8.90
N GLN A 50 12.78 2.63 7.78
CA GLN A 50 13.88 1.70 7.51
C GLN A 50 15.23 2.42 7.44
N VAL A 51 15.28 3.59 6.80
CA VAL A 51 16.51 4.40 6.69
C VAL A 51 16.94 4.96 8.05
N LEU A 52 16.00 5.48 8.84
CA LEU A 52 16.31 6.04 10.16
C LEU A 52 16.69 4.96 11.17
N ASP A 53 16.06 3.79 11.15
CA ASP A 53 16.45 2.65 11.98
C ASP A 53 17.88 2.17 11.64
N ASP A 54 18.27 2.22 10.36
CA ASP A 54 19.60 1.83 9.88
C ASP A 54 20.70 2.87 10.14
N LEU A 55 20.35 4.17 10.13
CA LEU A 55 21.30 5.27 10.36
C LEU A 55 21.43 5.60 11.86
N PHE A 56 20.32 5.55 12.59
CA PHE A 56 20.21 5.97 13.99
C PHE A 56 19.58 4.88 14.88
N PRO A 57 20.12 3.64 14.90
CA PRO A 57 19.50 2.50 15.58
C PRO A 57 19.29 2.71 17.09
N SER A 58 20.08 3.58 17.72
CA SER A 58 19.99 3.89 19.16
C SER A 58 18.96 4.97 19.53
N LEU A 59 18.38 5.69 18.55
CA LEU A 59 17.54 6.86 18.82
C LEU A 59 16.03 6.56 18.82
N ASP A 60 15.62 5.38 18.36
CA ASP A 60 14.21 4.91 18.29
C ASP A 60 13.26 5.97 17.71
N ILE A 61 13.62 6.52 16.54
CA ILE A 61 12.84 7.58 15.89
C ILE A 61 11.67 6.93 15.15
N LYS A 62 10.45 7.07 15.69
CA LYS A 62 9.22 6.62 15.00
C LYS A 62 8.73 7.67 14.02
N VAL A 63 8.84 7.41 12.72
CA VAL A 63 8.43 8.32 11.63
C VAL A 63 6.95 8.70 11.73
N ALA A 64 6.11 7.82 12.28
CA ALA A 64 4.68 8.08 12.44
C ALA A 64 4.36 9.21 13.44
N SER A 65 5.22 9.47 14.43
CA SER A 65 4.99 10.49 15.46
C SER A 65 6.05 11.60 15.47
N ALA A 66 7.21 11.35 14.87
CA ALA A 66 8.30 12.31 14.82
C ALA A 66 8.02 13.44 13.82
N ALA A 67 8.39 14.65 14.21
CA ALA A 67 8.18 15.85 13.42
C ALA A 67 9.34 16.85 13.62
N VAL A 68 9.62 17.62 12.57
CA VAL A 68 10.48 18.81 12.66
C VAL A 68 9.63 19.96 13.18
N LEU A 69 10.08 20.57 14.27
CA LEU A 69 9.40 21.68 14.93
C LEU A 69 10.12 22.99 14.65
N GLU A 70 9.41 23.96 14.09
CA GLU A 70 9.92 25.29 13.78
C GLU A 70 9.27 26.33 14.71
N PRO A 71 10.05 27.12 15.48
CA PRO A 71 9.49 28.05 16.45
C PRO A 71 8.85 29.26 15.76
N ARG A 72 7.59 29.56 16.13
CA ARG A 72 6.86 30.74 15.66
C ARG A 72 6.88 31.83 16.72
N TRP A 73 7.01 33.08 16.28
CA TRP A 73 7.02 34.26 17.13
C TRP A 73 5.92 35.22 16.69
N ASN A 74 5.15 35.76 17.64
CA ASN A 74 4.21 36.85 17.41
C ASN A 74 4.91 38.17 17.72
N GLU A 75 4.87 39.12 16.79
CA GLU A 75 5.36 40.46 17.04
C GLU A 75 4.36 41.24 17.90
N THR A 76 4.82 41.75 19.04
CA THR A 76 4.04 42.67 19.88
C THR A 76 4.79 43.99 20.03
N PRO A 77 4.11 45.11 20.33
CA PRO A 77 4.73 46.43 20.45
C PRO A 77 5.85 46.53 21.52
N GLY A 78 5.98 45.53 22.39
CA GLY A 78 7.04 45.42 23.41
C GLY A 78 8.10 44.34 23.14
N GLY A 79 8.07 43.66 21.99
CA GLY A 79 9.01 42.59 21.62
C GLY A 79 8.35 41.37 20.98
N SER A 80 9.17 40.39 20.58
CA SER A 80 8.70 39.10 20.02
C SER A 80 8.27 38.16 21.15
N SER A 81 7.03 37.67 21.11
CA SER A 81 6.53 36.66 22.05
C SER A 81 6.45 35.29 21.38
N PHE A 82 6.82 34.22 22.08
CA PHE A 82 6.77 32.87 21.51
C PHE A 82 5.31 32.44 21.29
N ALA A 83 5.00 31.99 20.08
CA ALA A 83 3.64 31.72 19.60
C ALA A 83 3.35 30.23 19.37
N GLY A 84 4.26 29.35 19.79
CA GLY A 84 4.19 27.90 19.58
C GLY A 84 5.10 27.40 18.45
N TYR A 85 4.93 26.14 18.05
CA TYR A 85 5.70 25.50 16.99
C TYR A 85 4.83 25.23 15.77
N LEU A 86 5.40 25.41 14.57
CA LEU A 86 4.91 24.76 13.36
C LEU A 86 5.49 23.35 13.31
N SER A 87 4.63 22.35 13.11
CA SER A 87 5.02 20.94 13.10
C SER A 87 4.96 20.38 11.69
N TYR A 88 6.07 19.83 11.21
CA TYR A 88 6.17 19.16 9.92
C TYR A 88 6.51 17.68 10.11
N GLY A 89 5.58 16.80 9.74
CA GLY A 89 5.81 15.35 9.81
C GLY A 89 6.88 14.91 8.81
N LEU A 90 7.74 13.96 9.21
CA LEU A 90 8.85 13.49 8.35
C LEU A 90 8.36 12.90 7.02
N THR A 91 7.23 12.19 7.03
CA THR A 91 6.62 11.64 5.81
C THR A 91 6.22 12.73 4.82
N ASP A 92 5.63 13.84 5.30
CA ASP A 92 5.23 14.96 4.45
C ASP A 92 6.43 15.67 3.84
N LEU A 93 7.52 15.80 4.61
CA LEU A 93 8.75 16.40 4.11
C LEU A 93 9.42 15.59 3.00
N LEU A 94 9.38 14.25 3.08
CA LEU A 94 9.90 13.40 2.00
C LEU A 94 9.03 13.50 0.73
N LEU A 95 7.70 13.53 0.91
CA LEU A 95 6.77 13.71 -0.21
C LEU A 95 6.93 15.09 -0.86
N GLU A 96 7.14 16.14 -0.05
CA GLU A 96 7.44 17.49 -0.51
C GLU A 96 8.77 17.52 -1.28
N SER A 97 9.82 16.87 -0.76
CA SER A 97 11.12 16.74 -1.43
C SER A 97 10.99 16.04 -2.78
N TYR A 98 10.25 14.93 -2.85
CA TYR A 98 9.99 14.22 -4.11
C TYR A 98 9.23 15.10 -5.12
N TRP A 99 8.22 15.84 -4.69
CA TRP A 99 7.42 16.69 -5.58
C TRP A 99 8.19 17.93 -6.07
N LYS A 100 8.96 18.58 -5.20
CA LYS A 100 9.71 19.81 -5.51
C LYS A 100 11.11 19.57 -6.08
N GLY A 101 11.65 18.36 -5.93
CA GLY A 101 13.01 18.00 -6.28
C GLY A 101 14.08 18.47 -5.27
N SER A 102 13.68 19.07 -4.14
CA SER A 102 14.58 19.47 -3.07
C SER A 102 13.88 19.58 -1.72
N CYS A 103 14.63 19.33 -0.65
CA CYS A 103 14.18 19.46 0.72
C CYS A 103 13.95 20.93 1.10
N ARG A 104 12.97 21.15 1.98
CA ARG A 104 12.72 22.43 2.64
C ARG A 104 13.92 22.85 3.48
N VAL A 105 14.27 24.13 3.42
CA VAL A 105 15.28 24.72 4.30
C VAL A 105 14.61 25.18 5.59
N PHE A 106 15.13 24.72 6.73
CA PHE A 106 14.64 25.07 8.07
C PHE A 106 15.50 26.16 8.71
N SER A 107 14.93 26.90 9.65
CA SER A 107 15.68 27.85 10.48
C SER A 107 16.66 27.14 11.43
N ASP A 108 17.71 27.83 11.85
CA ASP A 108 18.72 27.38 12.81
C ASP A 108 18.15 27.03 14.20
N LYS A 109 16.94 27.51 14.51
CA LYS A 109 16.21 27.22 15.75
C LYS A 109 15.25 26.03 15.64
N SER A 110 15.15 25.41 14.46
CA SER A 110 14.31 24.24 14.26
C SER A 110 14.99 22.99 14.82
N PHE A 111 14.20 22.02 15.28
CA PHE A 111 14.74 20.75 15.79
C PHE A 111 13.79 19.58 15.56
N LEU A 112 14.33 18.36 15.61
CA LEU A 112 13.54 17.14 15.51
C LEU A 112 13.00 16.72 16.89
N SER A 113 11.71 16.40 16.99
CA SER A 113 11.06 15.86 18.20
C SER A 113 10.40 14.51 17.95
N ARG A 114 10.29 13.68 19.00
CA ARG A 114 9.56 12.41 18.98
C ARG A 114 8.03 12.57 18.96
N TYR A 115 7.55 13.69 19.50
CA TYR A 115 6.13 13.97 19.66
C TYR A 115 5.84 15.42 19.26
N SER A 116 4.79 15.61 18.46
CA SER A 116 4.33 16.94 18.02
C SER A 116 3.30 17.58 18.97
N ASN A 117 2.69 16.80 19.87
CA ASN A 117 1.48 17.19 20.60
C ASN A 117 1.71 17.41 22.10
N VAL A 118 2.92 17.82 22.50
CA VAL A 118 3.30 18.03 23.90
C VAL A 118 3.67 19.50 24.10
N GLU A 119 3.26 20.08 25.22
CA GLU A 119 3.43 21.51 25.54
C GLU A 119 4.92 21.95 25.54
N THR A 120 5.83 21.03 25.88
CA THR A 120 7.29 21.22 25.82
C THR A 120 7.97 19.99 25.17
N PRO A 121 8.06 19.95 23.83
CA PRO A 121 8.55 18.77 23.11
C PRO A 121 10.08 18.62 23.26
N PRO A 122 10.59 17.44 23.68
CA PRO A 122 12.03 17.21 23.81
C PRO A 122 12.71 17.04 22.45
N ALA A 123 13.83 17.73 22.25
CA ALA A 123 14.65 17.60 21.05
C ALA A 123 15.42 16.27 21.02
N ILE A 124 15.48 15.65 19.85
CA ILE A 124 16.34 14.50 19.57
C ILE A 124 17.72 15.04 19.15
N ASN A 125 18.79 14.42 19.63
CA ASN A 125 20.16 14.79 19.29
C ASN A 125 20.55 14.29 17.88
N VAL A 126 19.97 14.91 16.84
CA VAL A 126 20.30 14.71 15.43
C VAL A 126 20.33 16.08 14.75
N GLU A 127 21.40 16.36 14.02
CA GLU A 127 21.52 17.59 13.24
C GLU A 127 20.49 17.58 12.09
N LEU A 128 19.76 18.69 11.92
CA LEU A 128 18.74 18.77 10.87
C LEU A 128 19.33 18.64 9.46
N SER A 129 20.61 18.97 9.27
CA SER A 129 21.30 18.73 7.99
C SER A 129 21.35 17.26 7.62
N GLU A 130 21.52 16.35 8.60
CA GLU A 130 21.53 14.90 8.34
C GLU A 130 20.14 14.40 7.92
N ILE A 131 19.08 14.96 8.52
CA ILE A 131 17.70 14.66 8.11
C ILE A 131 17.44 15.20 6.70
N SER A 132 17.85 16.43 6.40
CA SER A 132 17.69 17.02 5.06
C SER A 132 18.44 16.23 3.98
N GLU A 133 19.67 15.76 4.27
CA GLU A 133 20.44 14.89 3.36
C GLU A 133 19.69 13.58 3.08
N VAL A 134 19.10 12.96 4.09
CA VAL A 134 18.25 11.76 3.91
C VAL A 134 17.03 12.06 3.03
N LEU A 135 16.37 13.20 3.25
CA LEU A 135 15.19 13.59 2.47
C LEU A 135 15.54 13.90 1.00
N ASP A 136 16.69 14.53 0.74
CA ASP A 136 17.19 14.82 -0.61
C ASP A 136 17.66 13.55 -1.34
N GLU A 137 18.30 12.62 -0.64
CA GLU A 137 18.75 11.35 -1.22
C GLU A 137 17.57 10.44 -1.60
N TRP A 138 16.56 10.35 -0.74
CA TRP A 138 15.47 9.39 -0.88
C TRP A 138 14.23 9.93 -1.60
N GLY A 139 14.05 11.26 -1.66
CA GLY A 139 12.94 11.91 -2.36
C GLY A 139 12.83 11.45 -3.82
N PRO A 140 13.87 11.64 -4.67
CA PRO A 140 13.87 11.22 -6.07
C PRO A 140 13.66 9.71 -6.30
N GLN A 141 13.94 8.88 -5.30
CA GLN A 141 13.82 7.41 -5.38
C GLN A 141 12.43 6.89 -4.98
N LEU A 142 11.55 7.77 -4.50
CA LEU A 142 10.29 7.36 -3.87
C LEU A 142 9.34 6.61 -4.82
N LEU A 143 9.23 7.05 -6.08
CA LEU A 143 8.37 6.39 -7.07
C LEU A 143 8.83 4.97 -7.40
N GLN A 144 10.15 4.77 -7.44
CA GLN A 144 10.74 3.46 -7.66
C GLN A 144 10.50 2.56 -6.44
N ARG A 145 10.62 3.09 -5.22
CA ARG A 145 10.26 2.36 -3.99
C ARG A 145 8.80 1.95 -4.00
N TYR A 146 7.92 2.82 -4.49
CA TYR A 146 6.51 2.54 -4.65
C TYR A 146 6.26 1.37 -5.63
N GLN A 147 6.97 1.34 -6.76
CA GLN A 147 6.92 0.20 -7.69
C GLN A 147 7.38 -1.12 -7.06
N GLN A 148 8.45 -1.09 -6.27
CA GLN A 148 8.94 -2.29 -5.57
C GLN A 148 7.94 -2.76 -4.50
N GLU A 149 7.39 -1.87 -3.69
CA GLU A 149 6.35 -2.22 -2.72
C GLU A 149 5.12 -2.80 -3.42
N LEU A 150 4.77 -2.31 -4.62
CA LEU A 150 3.69 -2.87 -5.41
C LEU A 150 4.03 -4.30 -5.88
N VAL A 151 5.23 -4.58 -6.37
CA VAL A 151 5.65 -5.94 -6.73
C VAL A 151 5.65 -6.87 -5.52
N ASP A 152 6.12 -6.39 -4.37
CA ASP A 152 6.12 -7.14 -3.12
C ASP A 152 4.69 -7.44 -2.68
N PHE A 153 3.78 -6.46 -2.74
CA PHE A 153 2.36 -6.62 -2.47
C PHE A 153 1.71 -7.68 -3.36
N TRP A 154 1.98 -7.66 -4.67
CA TRP A 154 1.49 -8.69 -5.58
C TRP A 154 2.07 -10.08 -5.25
N SER A 155 3.26 -10.13 -4.67
CA SER A 155 3.97 -11.35 -4.28
C SER A 155 3.67 -11.84 -2.85
N GLN A 156 3.01 -11.03 -2.02
CA GLN A 156 2.75 -11.36 -0.62
C GLN A 156 1.79 -12.55 -0.49
N SER A 157 2.20 -13.54 0.30
CA SER A 157 1.37 -14.65 0.78
C SER A 157 1.05 -14.45 2.25
N SER A 158 -0.24 -14.47 2.63
CA SER A 158 -0.67 -14.39 4.03
C SER A 158 -0.81 -15.80 4.62
N GLY A 159 0.18 -16.26 5.38
CA GLY A 159 0.13 -17.58 6.02
C GLY A 159 0.13 -18.74 5.00
N ASN A 160 -0.91 -19.59 5.05
CA ASN A 160 -1.10 -20.69 4.09
C ASN A 160 -1.74 -20.26 2.76
N ASP A 161 -2.12 -18.99 2.62
CA ASP A 161 -2.83 -18.52 1.43
C ASP A 161 -1.88 -18.19 0.28
N ALA A 162 -2.34 -18.51 -0.94
CA ALA A 162 -1.67 -18.16 -2.20
C ALA A 162 -1.36 -16.66 -2.32
N ALA A 163 -0.30 -16.31 -3.07
CA ALA A 163 0.07 -14.91 -3.35
C ALA A 163 -1.03 -14.19 -4.14
N LEU A 164 -1.12 -12.85 -4.05
CA LEU A 164 -2.21 -12.08 -4.66
C LEU A 164 -2.36 -12.34 -6.16
N TRP A 165 -1.27 -12.34 -6.93
CA TRP A 165 -1.31 -12.62 -8.37
C TRP A 165 -1.88 -14.03 -8.68
N GLN A 166 -1.69 -14.99 -7.78
CA GLN A 166 -2.25 -16.35 -7.95
C GLN A 166 -3.74 -16.36 -7.71
N ARG A 167 -4.21 -15.65 -6.67
CA ARG A 167 -5.64 -15.53 -6.38
C ARG A 167 -6.37 -14.89 -7.57
N LEU A 168 -5.74 -13.91 -8.22
CA LEU A 168 -6.28 -13.28 -9.44
C LEU A 168 -6.26 -14.23 -10.64
N ARG A 169 -5.17 -14.95 -10.86
CA ARG A 169 -5.10 -15.98 -11.90
C ARG A 169 -6.21 -17.03 -11.73
N ASP A 170 -6.36 -17.57 -10.53
CA ASP A 170 -7.38 -18.57 -10.20
C ASP A 170 -8.79 -17.97 -10.34
N LEU A 171 -8.97 -16.69 -9.98
CA LEU A 171 -10.21 -15.96 -10.21
C LEU A 171 -10.52 -15.82 -11.70
N PHE A 172 -9.59 -15.35 -12.54
CA PHE A 172 -9.80 -15.26 -14.00
C PHE A 172 -10.19 -16.61 -14.59
N ARG A 173 -9.51 -17.68 -14.19
CA ARG A 173 -9.80 -19.06 -14.64
C ARG A 173 -11.18 -19.51 -14.21
N GLU A 174 -11.53 -19.30 -12.95
CA GLU A 174 -12.83 -19.66 -12.39
C GLU A 174 -13.97 -18.86 -13.03
N GLN A 175 -13.76 -17.56 -13.25
CA GLN A 175 -14.75 -16.71 -13.90
C GLN A 175 -14.95 -17.08 -15.37
N LEU A 176 -13.87 -17.41 -16.09
CA LEU A 176 -13.98 -17.94 -17.45
C LEU A 176 -14.75 -19.27 -17.46
N ARG A 177 -14.50 -20.15 -16.49
CA ARG A 177 -15.23 -21.43 -16.33
C ARG A 177 -16.71 -21.20 -16.10
N ILE A 178 -17.09 -20.31 -15.19
CA ILE A 178 -18.49 -19.97 -14.94
C ILE A 178 -19.13 -19.35 -16.19
N ALA A 179 -18.48 -18.37 -16.83
CA ALA A 179 -19.00 -17.72 -18.03
C ALA A 179 -19.17 -18.72 -19.20
N SER A 180 -18.33 -19.75 -19.29
CA SER A 180 -18.44 -20.81 -20.29
C SER A 180 -19.71 -21.65 -20.16
N GLN A 181 -20.36 -21.67 -18.98
CA GLN A 181 -21.55 -22.47 -18.74
C GLN A 181 -22.73 -22.03 -19.60
N ALA A 182 -22.78 -20.74 -19.95
CA ALA A 182 -23.82 -20.19 -20.81
C ALA A 182 -23.54 -20.34 -22.32
N LEU A 183 -22.35 -20.84 -22.70
CA LEU A 183 -21.98 -21.10 -24.08
C LEU A 183 -22.36 -22.54 -24.49
N ALA A 184 -22.63 -22.71 -25.79
CA ALA A 184 -22.90 -24.00 -26.42
C ALA A 184 -22.04 -24.20 -27.68
N GLY A 185 -21.91 -25.46 -28.11
CA GLY A 185 -21.21 -25.83 -29.35
C GLY A 185 -19.72 -25.42 -29.36
N GLU A 186 -19.24 -24.97 -30.53
CA GLU A 186 -17.82 -24.63 -30.75
C GLU A 186 -17.29 -23.52 -29.83
N ALA A 187 -18.13 -22.56 -29.45
CA ALA A 187 -17.75 -21.48 -28.54
C ALA A 187 -17.41 -22.04 -27.15
N ARG A 188 -18.16 -23.03 -26.67
CA ARG A 188 -17.87 -23.71 -25.39
C ARG A 188 -16.59 -24.55 -25.49
N LEU A 189 -16.41 -25.28 -26.58
CA LEU A 189 -15.22 -26.09 -26.82
C LEU A 189 -13.94 -25.24 -26.89
N ALA A 190 -14.03 -24.04 -27.47
CA ALA A 190 -12.91 -23.09 -27.51
C ALA A 190 -12.45 -22.71 -26.10
N VAL A 191 -13.39 -22.34 -25.24
CA VAL A 191 -13.12 -21.95 -23.85
C VAL A 191 -12.62 -23.14 -23.02
N GLN A 192 -13.24 -24.32 -23.17
CA GLN A 192 -12.79 -25.55 -22.49
C GLN A 192 -11.35 -25.92 -22.87
N GLY A 193 -10.98 -25.80 -24.15
CA GLY A 193 -9.60 -26.05 -24.57
C GLY A 193 -8.58 -25.19 -23.84
N VAL A 194 -8.88 -23.91 -23.62
CA VAL A 194 -8.03 -22.97 -22.87
C VAL A 194 -8.01 -23.30 -21.37
N LEU A 195 -9.15 -23.71 -20.79
CA LEU A 195 -9.23 -24.09 -19.37
C LEU A 195 -8.47 -25.39 -19.04
N ASP A 196 -8.49 -26.36 -19.96
CA ASP A 196 -7.86 -27.67 -19.80
C ASP A 196 -6.34 -27.60 -20.07
N TYR A 197 -5.94 -26.82 -21.08
CA TYR A 197 -4.56 -26.63 -21.47
C TYR A 197 -4.24 -25.14 -21.58
N PRO A 198 -3.91 -24.43 -20.49
CA PRO A 198 -3.67 -22.98 -20.52
C PRO A 198 -2.50 -22.53 -21.41
N ASP A 199 -1.48 -23.38 -21.56
CA ASP A 199 -0.31 -23.14 -22.42
C ASP A 199 -0.66 -23.36 -23.91
N ASN A 200 -0.42 -22.35 -24.74
CA ASN A 200 -0.67 -22.39 -26.19
C ASN A 200 0.06 -23.55 -26.88
N THR A 201 1.35 -23.75 -26.61
CA THR A 201 2.18 -24.78 -27.25
C THR A 201 1.77 -26.17 -26.80
N GLN A 202 1.43 -26.34 -25.52
CA GLN A 202 0.90 -27.62 -25.03
C GLN A 202 -0.45 -27.95 -25.68
N ARG A 203 -1.34 -26.95 -25.79
CA ARG A 203 -2.67 -27.12 -26.38
C ARG A 203 -2.61 -27.47 -27.85
N GLU A 204 -1.73 -26.83 -28.63
CA GLU A 204 -1.46 -27.16 -30.04
C GLU A 204 -0.99 -28.62 -30.20
N ARG A 205 -0.08 -29.10 -29.33
CA ARG A 205 0.40 -30.49 -29.39
C ARG A 205 -0.70 -31.51 -29.13
N VAL A 206 -1.68 -31.19 -28.28
CA VAL A 206 -2.76 -32.11 -27.91
C VAL A 206 -3.94 -32.04 -28.89
N GLN A 207 -4.29 -30.85 -29.37
CA GLN A 207 -5.53 -30.60 -30.13
C GLN A 207 -5.31 -30.36 -31.63
N GLY A 208 -4.07 -30.22 -32.11
CA GLY A 208 -3.74 -30.03 -33.52
C GLY A 208 -4.31 -28.73 -34.12
N ASP A 209 -4.70 -28.75 -35.38
CA ASP A 209 -5.18 -27.56 -36.13
C ASP A 209 -6.47 -26.95 -35.57
N ALA A 210 -7.23 -27.71 -34.78
CA ALA A 210 -8.43 -27.24 -34.09
C ALA A 210 -8.14 -26.58 -32.72
N ALA A 211 -6.86 -26.48 -32.34
CA ALA A 211 -6.45 -25.86 -31.09
C ALA A 211 -6.87 -24.39 -31.05
N THR A 212 -7.49 -24.00 -29.94
CA THR A 212 -7.81 -22.58 -29.69
C THR A 212 -6.51 -21.82 -29.44
N GLN A 213 -6.33 -20.69 -30.10
CA GLN A 213 -5.24 -19.75 -29.88
C GLN A 213 -5.71 -18.72 -28.86
N ALA A 214 -4.95 -18.53 -27.78
CA ALA A 214 -5.29 -17.55 -26.74
C ALA A 214 -4.19 -16.49 -26.65
N ALA A 215 -4.59 -15.22 -26.55
CA ALA A 215 -3.69 -14.09 -26.42
C ALA A 215 -4.18 -13.10 -25.38
N VAL A 216 -3.24 -12.44 -24.71
CA VAL A 216 -3.51 -11.19 -24.00
C VAL A 216 -3.53 -10.08 -25.04
N THR A 217 -4.70 -9.51 -25.27
CA THR A 217 -4.89 -8.43 -26.24
C THR A 217 -4.87 -7.09 -25.52
N PHE A 218 -3.99 -6.22 -25.98
CA PHE A 218 -3.88 -4.86 -25.49
C PHE A 218 -4.41 -3.88 -26.52
N VAL A 219 -5.04 -2.83 -26.03
CA VAL A 219 -5.64 -1.79 -26.86
C VAL A 219 -5.11 -0.45 -26.43
N TYR A 220 -4.37 0.19 -27.34
CA TYR A 220 -3.66 1.44 -27.11
C TYR A 220 -4.10 2.51 -28.09
N GLU A 221 -4.03 3.78 -27.67
CA GLU A 221 -4.16 4.94 -28.57
C GLU A 221 -2.81 5.30 -29.25
N ASP A 222 -1.67 4.97 -28.61
CA ASP A 222 -0.31 5.17 -29.11
C ASP A 222 0.53 3.89 -28.87
N VAL A 223 1.29 3.44 -29.87
CA VAL A 223 2.09 2.20 -29.84
C VAL A 223 3.30 2.31 -28.90
N SER A 224 3.67 3.53 -28.48
CA SER A 224 4.94 3.81 -27.83
C SER A 224 4.93 3.85 -26.29
N THR A 225 3.78 4.13 -25.65
CA THR A 225 3.70 4.24 -24.18
C THR A 225 2.39 3.69 -23.62
N ALA A 226 2.48 2.81 -22.60
CA ALA A 226 1.31 2.34 -21.87
C ALA A 226 0.64 3.49 -21.14
N THR A 227 -0.70 3.55 -21.18
CA THR A 227 -1.51 4.56 -20.50
C THR A 227 -2.41 3.95 -19.43
N ALA A 228 -2.92 4.81 -18.55
CA ALA A 228 -3.87 4.39 -17.51
C ALA A 228 -5.20 3.87 -18.10
N ASP A 229 -5.52 4.23 -19.33
CA ASP A 229 -6.78 3.91 -20.01
C ASP A 229 -6.69 2.65 -20.90
N ASP A 230 -5.50 2.06 -21.03
CA ASP A 230 -5.30 0.83 -21.81
C ASP A 230 -6.13 -0.33 -21.22
N VAL A 231 -6.86 -1.02 -22.10
CA VAL A 231 -7.69 -2.16 -21.73
C VAL A 231 -6.96 -3.46 -22.09
N LEU A 232 -6.92 -4.39 -21.14
CA LEU A 232 -6.38 -5.73 -21.32
C LEU A 232 -7.53 -6.75 -21.33
N VAL A 233 -7.56 -7.60 -22.36
CA VAL A 233 -8.58 -8.64 -22.49
C VAL A 233 -7.96 -9.97 -22.89
N LEU A 234 -8.67 -11.05 -22.55
CA LEU A 234 -8.34 -12.37 -23.06
C LEU A 234 -9.07 -12.58 -24.39
N SER A 235 -8.34 -12.64 -25.49
CA SER A 235 -8.88 -13.04 -26.79
C SER A 235 -8.59 -14.50 -27.07
N MET A 236 -9.56 -15.18 -27.68
CA MET A 236 -9.46 -16.57 -28.07
C MET A 236 -9.94 -16.73 -29.50
N THR A 237 -9.19 -17.40 -30.36
CA THR A 237 -9.60 -17.73 -31.73
C THR A 237 -9.50 -19.23 -31.97
N ARG A 238 -10.48 -19.80 -32.67
CA ARG A 238 -10.51 -21.23 -32.98
C ARG A 238 -10.93 -21.43 -34.44
N ASN A 239 -10.15 -22.21 -35.18
CA ASN A 239 -10.43 -22.55 -36.57
C ASN A 239 -11.14 -23.90 -36.64
N VAL A 240 -12.34 -23.94 -37.20
CA VAL A 240 -13.14 -25.17 -37.33
C VAL A 240 -13.81 -25.21 -38.70
N GLY A 241 -13.47 -26.18 -39.56
CA GLY A 241 -14.13 -26.34 -40.86
C GLY A 241 -14.02 -25.13 -41.80
N GLY A 242 -12.88 -24.42 -41.79
CA GLY A 242 -12.62 -23.27 -42.66
C GLY A 242 -13.19 -21.92 -42.16
N ARG A 243 -13.91 -21.89 -41.03
CA ARG A 243 -14.33 -20.64 -40.35
C ARG A 243 -13.53 -20.41 -39.07
N THR A 244 -13.23 -19.15 -38.78
CA THR A 244 -12.58 -18.72 -37.53
C THR A 244 -13.64 -18.13 -36.61
N ILE A 245 -13.86 -18.75 -35.45
CA ILE A 245 -14.63 -18.12 -34.38
C ILE A 245 -13.68 -17.34 -33.47
N ALA A 246 -14.10 -16.15 -33.05
CA ALA A 246 -13.34 -15.31 -32.13
C ALA A 246 -14.18 -15.05 -30.87
N LEU A 247 -13.54 -15.10 -29.70
CA LEU A 247 -14.17 -14.86 -28.41
C LEU A 247 -13.34 -13.85 -27.63
N LEU A 248 -14.02 -13.00 -26.86
CA LEU A 248 -13.40 -12.06 -25.92
C LEU A 248 -13.92 -12.31 -24.52
N PHE A 249 -13.03 -12.21 -23.54
CA PHE A 249 -13.36 -12.35 -22.13
C PHE A 249 -12.80 -11.20 -21.29
N THR A 250 -13.66 -10.66 -20.43
CA THR A 250 -13.32 -9.75 -19.32
C THR A 250 -14.01 -10.23 -18.03
N LEU A 251 -13.52 -9.79 -16.87
CA LEU A 251 -14.08 -10.20 -15.57
C LEU A 251 -15.52 -9.72 -15.37
N SER A 252 -15.83 -8.47 -15.72
CA SER A 252 -17.14 -7.86 -15.50
C SER A 252 -18.09 -8.05 -16.69
N GLY A 253 -17.55 -8.22 -17.90
CA GLY A 253 -18.36 -8.35 -19.12
C GLY A 253 -18.68 -9.80 -19.52
N GLY A 254 -17.98 -10.79 -18.97
CA GLY A 254 -18.17 -12.19 -19.35
C GLY A 254 -17.57 -12.50 -20.73
N ILE A 255 -18.20 -13.40 -21.51
CA ILE A 255 -17.69 -13.84 -22.82
C ILE A 255 -18.57 -13.28 -23.94
N GLU A 256 -17.98 -12.54 -24.88
CA GLU A 256 -18.61 -12.19 -26.16
C GLU A 256 -18.08 -13.09 -27.28
N VAL A 257 -18.97 -13.53 -28.17
CA VAL A 257 -18.65 -14.42 -29.30
C VAL A 257 -18.86 -13.67 -30.62
N PHE A 258 -17.88 -13.77 -31.51
CA PHE A 258 -17.84 -13.12 -32.81
C PHE A 258 -17.70 -14.15 -33.94
N SER A 259 -18.26 -13.83 -35.09
CA SER A 259 -18.22 -14.67 -36.29
C SER A 259 -16.87 -14.65 -37.02
N SER A 260 -16.00 -13.67 -36.73
CA SER A 260 -14.63 -13.59 -37.25
C SER A 260 -13.76 -12.65 -36.39
N GLU A 261 -12.43 -12.70 -36.58
CA GLU A 261 -11.49 -11.78 -35.91
C GLU A 261 -11.72 -10.32 -36.35
N GLU A 262 -12.07 -10.09 -37.62
CA GLU A 262 -12.41 -8.75 -38.12
C GLU A 262 -13.69 -8.19 -37.51
N ALA A 263 -14.68 -9.05 -37.23
CA ALA A 263 -15.92 -8.63 -36.55
C ALA A 263 -15.66 -8.25 -35.09
N MET A 264 -14.81 -9.04 -34.41
CA MET A 264 -14.33 -8.75 -33.05
C MET A 264 -13.59 -7.41 -33.00
N THR A 265 -12.67 -7.20 -33.94
CA THR A 265 -11.88 -5.98 -34.14
C THR A 265 -12.83 -4.79 -34.37
N ARG A 266 -13.69 -4.85 -35.39
CA ARG A 266 -14.66 -3.78 -35.72
C ARG A 266 -15.59 -3.40 -34.56
N SER A 267 -15.99 -4.37 -33.74
CA SER A 267 -16.81 -4.14 -32.55
C SER A 267 -16.17 -3.18 -31.54
N TRP A 268 -14.83 -3.16 -31.48
CA TRP A 268 -14.06 -2.27 -30.60
C TRP A 268 -13.79 -0.90 -31.23
N PHE A 269 -13.60 -0.82 -32.55
CA PHE A 269 -13.30 0.43 -33.27
C PHE A 269 -14.54 1.20 -33.75
N GLY A 270 -15.73 0.60 -33.63
CA GLY A 270 -16.94 1.06 -34.30
C GLY A 270 -17.56 2.36 -33.80
N VAL A 271 -17.12 2.95 -32.68
CA VAL A 271 -17.72 4.17 -32.13
C VAL A 271 -16.65 5.15 -31.61
N ARG A 272 -16.57 6.30 -32.29
CA ARG A 272 -15.81 7.54 -32.03
C ARG A 272 -15.00 7.61 -30.71
N ARG A 273 -13.69 7.31 -30.81
CA ARG A 273 -12.64 8.13 -30.19
C ARG A 273 -11.77 8.73 -31.30
N ALA A 274 -11.30 9.96 -31.12
CA ALA A 274 -10.73 10.80 -32.19
C ALA A 274 -9.28 10.44 -32.62
N GLY A 275 -8.83 9.20 -32.42
CA GLY A 275 -7.46 8.77 -32.73
C GLY A 275 -7.36 7.32 -33.27
N PRO A 276 -6.28 6.98 -34.00
CA PRO A 276 -6.06 5.64 -34.53
C PRO A 276 -5.67 4.66 -33.40
N LEU A 277 -6.65 3.94 -32.85
CA LEU A 277 -6.41 2.86 -31.90
C LEU A 277 -5.64 1.70 -32.56
N SER A 278 -4.73 1.06 -31.83
CA SER A 278 -3.94 -0.10 -32.28
C SER A 278 -4.16 -1.31 -31.37
N LEU A 279 -4.35 -2.51 -31.95
CA LEU A 279 -4.39 -3.77 -31.20
C LEU A 279 -3.03 -4.45 -31.19
N ARG A 280 -2.64 -5.02 -30.06
CA ARG A 280 -1.49 -5.91 -29.95
C ARG A 280 -1.87 -7.20 -29.24
N ASN A 281 -1.58 -8.33 -29.89
CA ASN A 281 -1.79 -9.65 -29.30
C ASN A 281 -0.47 -10.19 -28.76
N TYR A 282 -0.35 -10.31 -27.43
CA TYR A 282 0.74 -11.03 -26.78
C TYR A 282 0.33 -12.49 -26.58
N ARG A 283 1.04 -13.39 -27.27
CA ARG A 283 0.89 -14.84 -27.11
C ARG A 283 2.00 -15.33 -26.18
N PRO A 284 1.68 -15.64 -24.91
CA PRO A 284 2.69 -16.14 -23.99
C PRO A 284 3.14 -17.55 -24.39
N GLU A 285 4.38 -17.88 -24.05
CA GLU A 285 4.93 -19.23 -24.16
C GLU A 285 4.50 -20.15 -23.01
N HIS A 286 3.71 -19.64 -22.05
CA HIS A 286 3.40 -20.28 -20.76
C HIS A 286 1.87 -20.19 -20.50
N ASP A 287 1.45 -20.42 -19.25
CA ASP A 287 0.04 -20.30 -18.82
C ASP A 287 -0.55 -18.91 -19.16
N ILE A 288 -1.62 -18.90 -19.95
CA ILE A 288 -2.28 -17.66 -20.40
C ILE A 288 -2.88 -16.84 -19.26
N PHE A 289 -3.32 -17.46 -18.16
CA PHE A 289 -3.88 -16.75 -17.01
C PHE A 289 -2.78 -16.09 -16.17
N ASP A 290 -1.61 -16.72 -16.07
CA ASP A 290 -0.42 -16.10 -15.46
C ASP A 290 0.01 -14.90 -16.30
N ALA A 291 0.08 -15.07 -17.62
CA ALA A 291 0.43 -14.00 -18.54
C ALA A 291 -0.54 -12.82 -18.49
N LEU A 292 -1.86 -13.08 -18.44
CA LEU A 292 -2.88 -12.05 -18.29
C LEU A 292 -2.67 -11.26 -16.99
N THR A 293 -2.50 -11.97 -15.88
CA THR A 293 -2.36 -11.37 -14.55
C THR A 293 -1.06 -10.56 -14.41
N LEU A 294 0.06 -11.08 -14.90
CA LEU A 294 1.35 -10.37 -14.84
C LEU A 294 1.44 -9.21 -15.83
N SER A 295 0.73 -9.28 -16.97
CA SER A 295 0.62 -8.15 -17.90
C SER A 295 -0.09 -6.95 -17.28
N LEU A 296 -1.02 -7.19 -16.35
CA LEU A 296 -1.69 -6.14 -15.60
C LEU A 296 -0.74 -5.44 -14.63
N LEU A 297 0.08 -6.18 -13.88
CA LEU A 297 1.12 -5.60 -13.03
C LEU A 297 2.17 -4.86 -13.87
N GLU A 298 2.63 -5.45 -14.97
CA GLU A 298 3.57 -4.81 -15.89
C GLU A 298 3.04 -3.47 -16.39
N ARG A 299 1.75 -3.39 -16.74
CA ARG A 299 1.10 -2.13 -17.10
C ARG A 299 1.23 -1.08 -16.01
N GLN A 300 0.88 -1.44 -14.77
CA GLN A 300 0.95 -0.53 -13.62
C GLN A 300 2.37 0.01 -13.48
N LEU A 301 3.36 -0.88 -13.55
CA LEU A 301 4.77 -0.51 -13.43
C LEU A 301 5.22 0.42 -14.56
N GLN A 302 4.84 0.17 -15.80
CA GLN A 302 5.21 1.05 -16.92
C GLN A 302 4.57 2.44 -16.82
N VAL A 303 3.28 2.51 -16.48
CA VAL A 303 2.59 3.79 -16.31
C VAL A 303 3.17 4.56 -15.12
N ILE A 304 3.46 3.89 -14.01
CA ILE A 304 4.12 4.52 -12.85
C ILE A 304 5.52 5.03 -13.25
N ALA A 305 6.32 4.24 -13.96
CA ALA A 305 7.67 4.66 -14.38
C ALA A 305 7.69 5.91 -15.26
N ALA A 306 6.59 6.18 -15.98
CA ALA A 306 6.46 7.35 -16.86
C ALA A 306 6.02 8.64 -16.12
N ILE A 307 5.63 8.56 -14.84
CA ILE A 307 5.16 9.71 -14.07
C ILE A 307 6.32 10.66 -13.76
N LYS A 308 6.15 11.93 -14.16
CA LYS A 308 7.05 13.04 -13.80
C LYS A 308 6.36 13.92 -12.77
N PRO A 309 6.88 14.07 -11.54
CA PRO A 309 6.23 14.81 -10.47
C PRO A 309 6.02 16.30 -10.81
N GLU A 310 6.90 16.90 -11.62
CA GLU A 310 6.83 18.32 -12.00
C GLU A 310 5.57 18.69 -12.81
N VAL A 311 4.89 17.70 -13.41
CA VAL A 311 3.68 17.92 -14.23
C VAL A 311 2.43 18.13 -13.36
N PHE A 312 2.47 17.76 -12.08
CA PHE A 312 1.32 17.79 -11.20
C PHE A 312 1.27 19.09 -10.39
N ALA A 313 0.09 19.72 -10.34
CA ALA A 313 -0.13 20.99 -9.67
C ALA A 313 0.09 20.92 -8.15
N ASP A 314 -0.22 19.78 -7.53
CA ASP A 314 -0.03 19.53 -6.10
C ASP A 314 0.19 18.03 -5.80
N LEU A 315 0.69 17.75 -4.60
CA LEU A 315 0.94 16.39 -4.11
C LEU A 315 -0.34 15.52 -4.05
N PRO A 316 -1.50 16.00 -3.57
CA PRO A 316 -2.74 15.20 -3.57
C PRO A 316 -3.18 14.74 -4.98
N THR A 317 -2.93 15.54 -6.02
CA THR A 317 -3.24 15.17 -7.41
C THR A 317 -2.31 14.05 -7.92
N LEU A 318 -1.02 14.11 -7.57
CA LEU A 318 -0.05 13.05 -7.86
C LEU A 318 -0.40 11.74 -7.13
N GLU A 319 -0.71 11.82 -5.83
CA GLU A 319 -1.15 10.66 -5.04
C GLU A 319 -2.40 10.02 -5.65
N ARG A 320 -3.40 10.83 -6.03
CA ARG A 320 -4.62 10.35 -6.70
C ARG A 320 -4.31 9.66 -8.03
N ARG A 321 -3.37 10.19 -8.82
CA ARG A 321 -2.96 9.56 -10.09
C ARG A 321 -2.33 8.19 -9.85
N LEU A 322 -1.45 8.06 -8.85
CA LEU A 322 -0.84 6.78 -8.50
C LEU A 322 -1.86 5.76 -7.99
N GLU A 323 -2.85 6.22 -7.23
CA GLU A 323 -3.96 5.38 -6.78
C GLU A 323 -4.83 4.89 -7.94
N GLN A 324 -5.07 5.72 -8.96
CA GLN A 324 -5.79 5.34 -10.17
C GLN A 324 -5.01 4.28 -10.97
N VAL A 325 -3.70 4.45 -11.10
CA VAL A 325 -2.84 3.51 -11.87
C VAL A 325 -2.71 2.18 -11.15
N SER A 326 -2.53 2.18 -9.83
CA SER A 326 -2.46 0.97 -9.00
C SER A 326 -3.83 0.32 -8.74
N SER A 327 -4.93 0.97 -9.15
CA SER A 327 -6.29 0.48 -8.96
C SER A 327 -6.57 -0.80 -9.77
N PRO A 328 -7.34 -1.75 -9.23
CA PRO A 328 -7.81 -2.92 -9.97
C PRO A 328 -8.92 -2.60 -10.98
N SER A 329 -9.33 -1.34 -11.16
CA SER A 329 -10.41 -0.95 -12.09
C SER A 329 -10.18 -1.46 -13.53
N THR A 330 -8.91 -1.53 -13.97
CA THR A 330 -8.56 -2.09 -15.29
C THR A 330 -8.60 -3.62 -15.35
N LEU A 331 -8.63 -4.32 -14.20
CA LEU A 331 -8.84 -5.77 -14.13
C LEU A 331 -10.28 -6.13 -14.50
N LEU A 332 -11.21 -5.23 -14.19
CA LEU A 332 -12.64 -5.53 -14.22
C LEU A 332 -13.17 -5.61 -15.65
N GLY A 333 -12.84 -4.65 -16.54
CA GLY A 333 -13.18 -4.69 -17.98
C GLY A 333 -14.69 -4.88 -18.29
N ALA A 334 -15.36 -3.87 -18.83
CA ALA A 334 -16.82 -3.90 -19.04
C ALA A 334 -17.24 -4.27 -20.49
N PHE A 335 -18.34 -5.02 -20.64
CA PHE A 335 -19.07 -5.17 -21.90
C PHE A 335 -20.56 -4.75 -21.73
N ARG A 336 -21.03 -3.82 -22.59
CA ARG A 336 -22.41 -3.36 -22.82
C ARG A 336 -23.15 -2.52 -21.75
N SER A 337 -24.07 -1.71 -22.29
CA SER A 337 -24.73 -0.48 -21.81
C SER A 337 -26.03 -0.66 -21.01
N GLY A 338 -26.11 -1.63 -20.10
CA GLY A 338 -27.25 -1.78 -19.16
C GLY A 338 -26.84 -1.59 -17.70
N HIS A 339 -25.83 -2.33 -17.27
CA HIS A 339 -25.23 -2.22 -15.95
C HIS A 339 -24.59 -0.84 -15.74
N GLU A 340 -23.89 -0.30 -16.74
CA GLU A 340 -23.28 1.04 -16.69
C GLU A 340 -24.32 2.15 -16.54
N THR A 341 -25.46 2.06 -17.23
CA THR A 341 -26.56 3.04 -17.07
C THR A 341 -27.15 2.98 -15.67
N ARG A 342 -27.28 1.78 -15.09
CA ARG A 342 -27.74 1.58 -13.71
C ARG A 342 -26.72 2.11 -12.70
N LEU A 343 -25.43 1.83 -12.89
CA LEU A 343 -24.35 2.35 -12.05
C LEU A 343 -24.25 3.88 -12.13
N SER A 344 -24.37 4.48 -13.32
CA SER A 344 -24.41 5.93 -13.51
C SER A 344 -25.64 6.55 -12.83
N THR A 345 -26.81 5.93 -12.94
CA THR A 345 -28.02 6.39 -12.24
C THR A 345 -27.83 6.34 -10.71
N LEU A 346 -27.20 5.29 -10.19
CA LEU A 346 -26.89 5.14 -8.76
C LEU A 346 -25.78 6.10 -8.30
N GLU A 347 -24.80 6.39 -9.15
CA GLU A 347 -23.73 7.36 -8.89
C GLU A 347 -24.30 8.78 -8.76
N ASP A 348 -25.27 9.15 -9.60
CA ASP A 348 -25.97 10.44 -9.49
C ASP A 348 -26.69 10.59 -8.14
N LEU A 349 -27.16 9.48 -7.56
CA LEU A 349 -27.84 9.46 -6.26
C LEU A 349 -26.87 9.57 -5.06
N LEU A 350 -25.56 9.38 -5.25
CA LEU A 350 -24.59 9.52 -4.15
C LEU A 350 -24.46 10.99 -3.70
N PRO A 351 -24.49 11.27 -2.39
CA PRO A 351 -24.37 12.62 -1.85
C PRO A 351 -22.96 13.16 -2.02
N SER A 352 -22.85 14.48 -2.11
CA SER A 352 -21.59 15.19 -2.36
C SER A 352 -20.52 14.88 -1.32
N TRP A 353 -20.87 14.78 -0.03
CA TRP A 353 -19.93 14.46 1.03
C TRP A 353 -19.26 13.09 0.86
N LEU A 354 -19.95 12.12 0.26
CA LEU A 354 -19.41 10.78 0.03
C LEU A 354 -18.62 10.72 -1.29
N LYS A 355 -19.06 11.45 -2.33
CA LYS A 355 -18.29 11.64 -3.57
C LYS A 355 -16.94 12.31 -3.33
N GLN A 356 -16.89 13.25 -2.39
CA GLN A 356 -15.70 14.03 -2.02
C GLN A 356 -14.87 13.37 -0.90
N ALA A 357 -15.31 12.21 -0.37
CA ALA A 357 -14.61 11.52 0.70
C ALA A 357 -13.23 11.01 0.25
N SER A 358 -12.33 10.83 1.21
CA SER A 358 -11.00 10.28 0.92
C SER A 358 -11.13 8.89 0.28
N PRO A 359 -10.20 8.48 -0.60
CA PRO A 359 -10.19 7.14 -1.18
C PRO A 359 -10.23 6.02 -0.13
N ALA A 360 -9.46 6.17 0.95
CA ALA A 360 -9.45 5.23 2.07
C ALA A 360 -10.82 5.13 2.76
N ASP A 361 -11.49 6.26 2.99
CA ASP A 361 -12.82 6.28 3.61
C ASP A 361 -13.87 5.68 2.67
N ARG A 362 -13.81 5.94 1.35
CA ARG A 362 -14.72 5.33 0.37
C ARG A 362 -14.57 3.81 0.32
N VAL A 363 -13.34 3.30 0.40
CA VAL A 363 -13.07 1.84 0.48
C VAL A 363 -13.61 1.26 1.79
N ALA A 364 -13.37 1.91 2.93
CA ALA A 364 -13.90 1.48 4.21
C ALA A 364 -15.44 1.45 4.21
N TYR A 365 -16.06 2.49 3.64
CA TYR A 365 -17.51 2.59 3.50
C TYR A 365 -18.07 1.51 2.57
N SER A 366 -17.40 1.25 1.45
CA SER A 366 -17.74 0.16 0.51
C SER A 366 -17.73 -1.21 1.18
N LYS A 367 -16.67 -1.55 1.95
CA LYS A 367 -16.57 -2.81 2.71
C LYS A 367 -17.76 -3.00 3.65
N LEU A 368 -18.14 -1.94 4.36
CA LEU A 368 -19.26 -1.96 5.30
C LEU A 368 -20.62 -2.07 4.58
N LEU A 369 -20.81 -1.41 3.43
CA LEU A 369 -22.02 -1.58 2.60
C LEU A 369 -22.13 -2.98 2.01
N ALA A 370 -21.02 -3.57 1.54
CA ALA A 370 -21.00 -4.94 1.05
C ALA A 370 -21.35 -5.94 2.17
N SER A 371 -20.76 -5.75 3.36
CA SER A 371 -21.09 -6.56 4.54
C SER A 371 -22.57 -6.44 4.94
N LEU A 372 -23.12 -5.22 4.83
CA LEU A 372 -24.54 -4.97 5.07
C LEU A 372 -25.42 -5.67 4.01
N ALA A 373 -25.02 -5.64 2.74
CA ALA A 373 -25.71 -6.34 1.66
C ALA A 373 -25.77 -7.85 1.91
N ASP A 374 -24.65 -8.47 2.27
CA ASP A 374 -24.56 -9.90 2.58
C ASP A 374 -25.44 -10.27 3.78
N GLN A 375 -25.41 -9.45 4.84
CA GLN A 375 -26.28 -9.64 5.99
C GLN A 375 -27.76 -9.60 5.59
N SER A 376 -28.12 -8.71 4.66
CA SER A 376 -29.50 -8.48 4.26
C SER A 376 -30.08 -9.63 3.44
N ARG A 377 -29.24 -10.33 2.67
CA ARG A 377 -29.61 -11.58 1.97
C ARG A 377 -30.02 -12.70 2.92
N THR A 378 -29.55 -12.69 4.18
CA THR A 378 -29.94 -13.71 5.16
C THR A 378 -31.38 -13.56 5.66
N GLY A 379 -31.98 -12.37 5.48
CA GLY A 379 -33.39 -12.09 5.80
C GLY A 379 -33.80 -12.24 7.26
N THR A 380 -32.85 -12.28 8.21
CA THR A 380 -33.16 -12.44 9.63
C THR A 380 -32.56 -11.36 10.51
N SER A 381 -33.31 -10.96 11.52
CA SER A 381 -32.99 -9.93 12.49
C SER A 381 -33.25 -10.42 13.91
N PHE A 382 -32.67 -9.73 14.90
CA PHE A 382 -32.89 -10.06 16.31
C PHE A 382 -34.33 -9.83 16.78
N LEU A 383 -35.15 -9.08 16.02
CA LEU A 383 -36.58 -8.89 16.26
C LEU A 383 -37.47 -9.73 15.32
N SER A 384 -36.90 -10.59 14.46
CA SER A 384 -37.70 -11.49 13.63
C SER A 384 -38.68 -12.31 14.47
N ASP A 385 -39.87 -12.57 13.90
CA ASP A 385 -41.01 -13.23 14.56
C ASP A 385 -41.60 -12.47 15.76
N ILE A 386 -41.32 -11.17 15.89
CA ILE A 386 -41.98 -10.27 16.84
C ILE A 386 -42.71 -9.19 16.02
N ALA A 387 -44.04 -9.29 15.97
CA ALA A 387 -44.85 -8.29 15.29
C ALA A 387 -44.74 -6.92 16.00
N PRO A 388 -44.65 -5.80 15.27
CA PRO A 388 -44.76 -4.46 15.84
C PRO A 388 -46.00 -4.30 16.72
N ILE A 389 -45.93 -3.45 17.76
CA ILE A 389 -47.00 -3.35 18.77
C ILE A 389 -48.39 -3.09 18.18
N HIS A 390 -48.49 -2.28 17.12
CA HIS A 390 -49.77 -2.00 16.45
C HIS A 390 -50.27 -3.18 15.62
N GLU A 391 -49.39 -3.88 14.92
CA GLU A 391 -49.76 -5.10 14.18
C GLU A 391 -50.14 -6.22 15.15
N TYR A 392 -49.36 -6.39 16.23
CA TYR A 392 -49.70 -7.30 17.32
C TYR A 392 -51.06 -6.96 17.94
N ALA A 393 -51.33 -5.68 18.20
CA ALA A 393 -52.63 -5.23 18.70
C ALA A 393 -53.75 -5.60 17.72
N GLU A 394 -53.59 -5.33 16.42
CA GLU A 394 -54.57 -5.70 15.41
C GLU A 394 -54.81 -7.20 15.33
N GLN A 395 -53.75 -8.00 15.34
CA GLN A 395 -53.82 -9.47 15.33
C GLN A 395 -54.52 -9.99 16.58
N ALA A 396 -54.19 -9.48 17.76
CA ALA A 396 -54.79 -9.87 19.03
C ALA A 396 -56.28 -9.47 19.11
N LEU A 397 -56.62 -8.23 18.74
CA LEU A 397 -58.01 -7.76 18.67
C LEU A 397 -58.81 -8.56 17.65
N LYS A 398 -58.25 -8.82 16.47
CA LYS A 398 -58.88 -9.62 15.43
C LYS A 398 -59.12 -11.06 15.88
N ALA A 399 -58.14 -11.68 16.53
CA ALA A 399 -58.26 -13.04 17.06
C ALA A 399 -59.41 -13.14 18.08
N LEU A 400 -59.54 -12.16 18.98
CA LEU A 400 -60.66 -12.08 19.92
C LEU A 400 -62.00 -11.87 19.22
N MET A 401 -62.07 -10.98 18.22
CA MET A 401 -63.30 -10.78 17.44
C MET A 401 -63.75 -12.06 16.72
N VAL A 402 -62.81 -12.81 16.14
CA VAL A 402 -63.11 -14.08 15.45
C VAL A 402 -63.46 -15.19 16.44
N ALA A 403 -62.86 -15.20 17.63
CA ALA A 403 -63.20 -16.14 18.70
C ALA A 403 -64.61 -15.91 19.25
N ASP A 404 -65.04 -14.65 19.35
CA ASP A 404 -66.41 -14.31 19.78
C ASP A 404 -67.46 -14.71 18.73
N ASP A 405 -67.15 -14.59 17.43
CA ASP A 405 -68.00 -15.04 16.33
C ASP A 405 -67.17 -15.23 15.04
N PRO A 406 -67.10 -16.45 14.47
CA PRO A 406 -66.34 -16.74 13.25
C PRO A 406 -66.72 -15.88 12.04
N THR A 407 -67.96 -15.38 11.97
CA THR A 407 -68.44 -14.53 10.86
C THR A 407 -67.77 -13.15 10.86
N ARG A 408 -67.18 -12.72 11.99
CA ARG A 408 -66.44 -11.44 12.13
C ARG A 408 -65.06 -11.47 11.46
N LYS A 409 -64.68 -12.58 10.81
CA LYS A 409 -63.43 -12.71 10.02
C LYS A 409 -63.34 -11.68 8.88
N LEU A 410 -64.45 -11.15 8.38
CA LEU A 410 -64.47 -10.16 7.29
C LEU A 410 -64.19 -8.71 7.74
N ILE A 411 -64.25 -8.38 9.04
CA ILE A 411 -64.03 -7.01 9.53
C ILE A 411 -62.55 -6.72 9.79
N ASN A 412 -61.98 -5.73 9.13
CA ASN A 412 -60.58 -5.35 9.38
C ASN A 412 -60.47 -4.38 10.56
N VAL A 413 -59.65 -4.71 11.55
CA VAL A 413 -59.42 -3.86 12.73
C VAL A 413 -58.84 -2.50 12.34
N ARG A 414 -58.00 -2.47 11.30
CA ARG A 414 -57.39 -1.26 10.70
C ARG A 414 -58.39 -0.23 10.22
N ASP A 415 -59.59 -0.68 9.85
CA ASP A 415 -60.62 0.17 9.27
C ASP A 415 -61.57 0.75 10.34
N ILE A 416 -61.39 0.39 11.61
CA ILE A 416 -62.19 0.87 12.74
C ILE A 416 -61.54 2.15 13.30
N GLU A 417 -62.31 3.23 13.33
CA GLU A 417 -61.90 4.51 13.90
C GLU A 417 -62.88 4.96 14.98
N VAL A 418 -62.35 5.57 16.03
CA VAL A 418 -63.13 6.06 17.16
C VAL A 418 -62.91 7.56 17.29
N THR A 419 -64.01 8.31 17.34
CA THR A 419 -64.01 9.75 17.57
C THR A 419 -64.20 10.02 19.05
N GLN A 420 -63.17 10.55 19.69
CA GLN A 420 -63.12 10.82 21.11
C GLN A 420 -63.31 12.31 21.36
N ARG A 421 -64.03 12.67 22.43
CA ARG A 421 -64.18 14.06 22.88
C ARG A 421 -63.47 14.22 24.23
N ARG A 422 -62.39 14.98 24.26
CA ARG A 422 -61.59 15.26 25.46
C ARG A 422 -61.86 16.68 25.94
N LEU A 423 -62.05 16.86 27.25
CA LEU A 423 -62.22 18.17 27.86
C LEU A 423 -60.88 18.94 27.83
N GLU A 424 -60.88 20.13 27.24
CA GLU A 424 -59.70 21.00 27.07
C GLU A 424 -59.53 22.01 28.21
N ASN A 425 -60.53 22.15 29.08
CA ASN A 425 -60.46 23.07 30.21
C ASN A 425 -59.35 22.63 31.18
N THR A 426 -58.49 23.58 31.56
CA THR A 426 -57.49 23.31 32.60
C THR A 426 -58.17 23.12 33.95
N ALA A 427 -57.54 22.40 34.87
CA ALA A 427 -58.08 22.26 36.23
C ALA A 427 -58.38 23.62 36.85
N PHE A 428 -57.57 24.65 36.56
CA PHE A 428 -57.74 26.02 37.05
C PHE A 428 -58.97 26.75 36.45
N GLU A 429 -59.28 26.51 35.17
CA GLU A 429 -60.47 27.05 34.50
C GLU A 429 -61.79 26.48 35.07
N ILE A 430 -61.75 25.30 35.71
CA ILE A 430 -62.94 24.61 36.23
C ILE A 430 -63.28 25.03 37.68
N ILE A 431 -62.37 25.72 38.39
CA ILE A 431 -62.54 26.10 39.81
C ILE A 431 -62.76 27.61 40.05
N ASP A 432 -62.61 28.47 39.04
CA ASP A 432 -62.76 29.93 39.20
C ASP A 432 -64.03 30.46 38.47
N PRO A 433 -65.05 31.00 39.18
CA PRO A 433 -66.28 31.52 38.56
C PRO A 433 -66.05 32.83 37.78
N PRO A 434 -66.74 33.04 36.63
CA PRO A 434 -67.78 32.20 36.05
C PRO A 434 -67.18 31.04 35.26
N PHE A 435 -67.61 29.81 35.57
CA PHE A 435 -67.12 28.59 34.92
C PHE A 435 -67.32 28.70 33.40
N PRO A 436 -66.24 28.79 32.61
CA PRO A 436 -66.35 28.84 31.15
C PRO A 436 -66.96 27.54 30.62
N GLU A 437 -67.68 27.62 29.50
CA GLU A 437 -68.26 26.42 28.91
C GLU A 437 -67.18 25.35 28.65
N PRO A 438 -67.49 24.06 28.87
CA PRO A 438 -66.56 22.99 28.63
C PRO A 438 -66.16 22.94 27.15
N ARG A 439 -64.90 23.25 26.86
CA ARG A 439 -64.28 23.12 25.55
C ARG A 439 -63.91 21.67 25.35
N TYR A 440 -64.32 21.09 24.22
CA TYR A 440 -63.99 19.72 23.88
C TYR A 440 -63.11 19.67 22.65
N GLN A 441 -61.94 19.05 22.78
CA GLN A 441 -61.14 18.64 21.64
C GLN A 441 -61.70 17.33 21.11
N THR A 442 -62.07 17.30 19.83
CA THR A 442 -62.52 16.07 19.17
C THR A 442 -61.35 15.48 18.38
N THR A 443 -60.95 14.26 18.69
CA THR A 443 -59.85 13.56 18.02
C THR A 443 -60.37 12.27 17.44
N ARG A 444 -60.11 12.03 16.15
CA ARG A 444 -60.41 10.75 15.49
C ARG A 444 -59.13 9.92 15.46
N SER A 445 -59.18 8.69 15.95
CA SER A 445 -58.02 7.81 16.03
C SER A 445 -58.36 6.39 15.62
N ALA A 446 -57.38 5.67 15.07
CA ALA A 446 -57.55 4.25 14.75
C ALA A 446 -57.74 3.45 16.04
N PHE A 447 -58.67 2.51 16.04
CA PHE A 447 -58.98 1.70 17.22
C PHE A 447 -57.76 0.90 17.72
N SER A 448 -56.95 0.36 16.80
CA SER A 448 -55.72 -0.36 17.15
C SER A 448 -54.71 0.52 17.90
N GLN A 449 -54.64 1.82 17.60
CA GLN A 449 -53.77 2.77 18.32
C GLN A 449 -54.31 3.09 19.72
N LEU A 450 -55.64 3.18 19.87
CA LEU A 450 -56.27 3.40 21.17
C LEU A 450 -56.14 2.18 22.08
N ALA A 451 -56.28 0.98 21.53
CA ALA A 451 -56.19 -0.26 22.29
C ALA A 451 -54.79 -0.50 22.88
N VAL A 452 -53.72 -0.02 22.23
CA VAL A 452 -52.34 -0.08 22.77
C VAL A 452 -52.21 0.71 24.08
N LYS A 453 -52.90 1.84 24.20
CA LYS A 453 -52.92 2.71 25.39
C LYS A 453 -53.85 2.20 26.51
N ASN A 454 -54.38 0.98 26.34
CA ASN A 454 -55.30 0.31 27.27
C ASN A 454 -56.62 1.09 27.52
N ILE A 455 -57.43 0.66 28.50
CA ILE A 455 -58.79 1.18 28.79
C ILE A 455 -58.81 2.68 29.04
N GLY A 456 -57.74 3.25 29.60
CA GLY A 456 -57.68 4.68 29.91
C GLY A 456 -57.67 5.59 28.69
N ALA A 457 -57.42 5.04 27.49
CA ALA A 457 -57.60 5.74 26.22
C ALA A 457 -58.98 5.56 25.60
N LEU A 458 -59.95 4.91 26.26
CA LEU A 458 -61.35 4.84 25.84
C LEU A 458 -62.24 5.33 27.00
N PRO A 459 -62.52 6.66 27.10
CA PRO A 459 -63.25 7.23 28.22
C PRO A 459 -64.68 6.66 28.34
N LEU A 460 -65.29 6.75 29.53
CA LEU A 460 -66.67 6.27 29.77
C LEU A 460 -67.75 7.06 29.00
N VAL A 461 -67.38 8.14 28.32
CA VAL A 461 -68.29 9.00 27.56
C VAL A 461 -68.58 8.40 26.18
N PRO A 462 -69.84 8.38 25.71
CA PRO A 462 -70.19 7.85 24.38
C PRO A 462 -69.39 8.52 23.27
N SER A 463 -68.69 7.71 22.48
CA SER A 463 -67.86 8.12 21.34
C SER A 463 -68.45 7.56 20.05
N GLN A 464 -68.27 8.25 18.93
CA GLN A 464 -68.76 7.78 17.63
C GLN A 464 -67.78 6.78 17.01
N ILE A 465 -68.29 5.66 16.52
CA ILE A 465 -67.51 4.65 15.80
C ILE A 465 -67.71 4.86 14.31
N HIS A 466 -66.61 4.81 13.57
CA HIS A 466 -66.60 4.88 12.12
C HIS A 466 -65.91 3.65 11.56
N TYR A 467 -66.41 3.16 10.43
CA TYR A 467 -65.74 2.10 9.67
C TYR A 467 -65.37 2.66 8.29
N ARG A 468 -64.09 2.54 7.89
CA ARG A 468 -63.63 3.15 6.63
C ARG A 468 -64.36 2.65 5.38
N ASN A 469 -64.91 1.43 5.43
CA ASN A 469 -65.59 0.79 4.30
C ASN A 469 -67.14 0.88 4.38
N GLY A 470 -67.71 1.76 5.20
CA GLY A 470 -69.17 1.98 5.29
C GLY A 470 -69.68 2.18 6.71
N GLU A 471 -70.98 1.95 6.92
CA GLU A 471 -71.56 1.99 8.27
C GLU A 471 -71.03 0.84 9.13
N PRO A 472 -70.67 1.09 10.41
CA PRO A 472 -70.24 0.04 11.31
C PRO A 472 -71.38 -0.98 11.53
N PRO A 473 -71.09 -2.29 11.56
CA PRO A 473 -72.09 -3.30 11.87
C PRO A 473 -72.76 -3.04 13.23
N ALA A 474 -74.05 -3.37 13.38
CA ALA A 474 -74.82 -3.08 14.60
C ALA A 474 -74.22 -3.69 15.89
N TRP A 475 -73.43 -4.76 15.78
CA TRP A 475 -72.72 -5.37 16.92
C TRP A 475 -71.44 -4.64 17.33
N LEU A 476 -70.88 -3.79 16.46
CA LEU A 476 -69.63 -3.05 16.69
C LEU A 476 -69.91 -1.79 17.52
N THR A 477 -70.21 -1.99 18.80
CA THR A 477 -70.55 -0.92 19.75
C THR A 477 -69.33 -0.41 20.52
N TYR A 478 -69.46 0.78 21.12
CA TYR A 478 -68.38 1.38 21.91
C TYR A 478 -68.04 0.54 23.14
N ASP A 479 -69.06 -0.02 23.81
CA ASP A 479 -68.85 -0.93 24.94
C ASP A 479 -68.16 -2.23 24.52
N TYR A 480 -68.49 -2.76 23.33
CA TYR A 480 -67.79 -3.92 22.77
C TYR A 480 -66.31 -3.60 22.49
N LEU A 481 -65.98 -2.44 21.91
CA LEU A 481 -64.60 -2.03 21.69
C LEU A 481 -63.83 -1.87 23.02
N ARG A 482 -64.48 -1.34 24.07
CA ARG A 482 -63.87 -1.21 25.41
C ARG A 482 -63.63 -2.57 26.08
N ASP A 483 -64.59 -3.47 26.01
CA ASP A 483 -64.45 -4.85 26.48
C ASP A 483 -63.33 -5.59 25.72
N LEU A 484 -63.30 -5.44 24.39
CA LEU A 484 -62.28 -6.04 23.54
C LEU A 484 -60.86 -5.56 23.90
N THR A 485 -60.69 -4.25 24.13
CA THR A 485 -59.42 -3.68 24.62
C THR A 485 -59.03 -4.24 25.99
N THR A 486 -59.99 -4.38 26.90
CA THR A 486 -59.78 -4.95 28.24
C THR A 486 -59.31 -6.41 28.16
N ARG A 487 -59.97 -7.24 27.35
CA ARG A 487 -59.62 -8.66 27.18
C ARG A 487 -58.33 -8.88 26.41
N ALA A 488 -58.02 -7.98 25.48
CA ALA A 488 -56.77 -8.00 24.72
C ALA A 488 -55.57 -7.68 25.62
N ASP A 489 -55.72 -6.74 26.55
CA ASP A 489 -54.70 -6.29 27.50
C ASP A 489 -53.32 -6.16 26.84
N ILE A 490 -53.29 -5.44 25.72
CA ILE A 490 -52.08 -5.26 24.91
C ILE A 490 -50.95 -4.65 25.76
N GLY A 491 -51.35 -3.78 26.70
CA GLY A 491 -50.46 -3.07 27.59
C GLY A 491 -49.63 -3.94 28.52
N GLN A 492 -50.17 -5.09 28.95
CA GLN A 492 -49.42 -6.06 29.73
C GLN A 492 -48.82 -7.16 28.85
N ARG A 493 -49.60 -7.70 27.91
CA ARG A 493 -49.20 -8.89 27.13
C ARG A 493 -48.04 -8.64 26.17
N TYR A 494 -47.93 -7.44 25.60
CA TYR A 494 -46.86 -7.14 24.65
C TYR A 494 -45.50 -6.93 25.34
N PRO A 495 -45.37 -6.14 26.43
CA PRO A 495 -44.14 -6.11 27.22
C PRO A 495 -43.70 -7.49 27.73
N ASP A 496 -44.64 -8.33 28.18
CA ASP A 496 -44.35 -9.69 28.63
C ASP A 496 -43.83 -10.59 27.49
N LEU A 497 -44.36 -10.43 26.28
CA LEU A 497 -43.85 -11.09 25.07
C LEU A 497 -42.40 -10.69 24.79
N LEU A 498 -42.08 -9.39 24.85
CA LEU A 498 -40.73 -8.87 24.65
C LEU A 498 -39.78 -9.38 25.74
N GLN A 499 -40.19 -9.31 27.01
CA GLN A 499 -39.42 -9.81 28.14
C GLN A 499 -39.08 -11.31 27.98
N ARG A 500 -40.07 -12.12 27.58
CA ARG A 500 -39.88 -13.56 27.35
C ARG A 500 -38.93 -13.84 26.19
N LYS A 501 -39.17 -13.24 25.01
CA LYS A 501 -38.40 -13.54 23.78
C LYS A 501 -37.00 -12.93 23.76
N LEU A 502 -36.80 -11.76 24.37
CA LEU A 502 -35.51 -11.05 24.32
C LEU A 502 -34.61 -11.42 25.50
N LEU A 503 -35.15 -11.64 26.70
CA LEU A 503 -34.34 -11.79 27.92
C LEU A 503 -34.65 -13.05 28.74
N GLY A 504 -35.86 -13.60 28.65
CA GLY A 504 -36.31 -14.71 29.50
C GLY A 504 -35.90 -16.09 29.00
N ASP A 505 -36.16 -16.39 27.73
CA ASP A 505 -35.79 -17.66 27.09
C ASP A 505 -34.30 -17.64 26.70
N SER A 506 -33.50 -18.54 27.29
CA SER A 506 -32.06 -18.55 27.09
C SER A 506 -31.63 -18.83 25.65
N ASP A 507 -32.36 -19.71 24.95
CA ASP A 507 -31.99 -20.16 23.61
C ASP A 507 -32.38 -19.09 22.58
N GLU A 508 -33.60 -18.54 22.69
CA GLU A 508 -34.06 -17.41 21.88
C GLU A 508 -33.21 -16.16 22.12
N SER A 509 -32.91 -15.83 23.38
CA SER A 509 -32.07 -14.68 23.74
C SER A 509 -30.66 -14.83 23.17
N GLN A 510 -30.05 -16.03 23.24
CA GLN A 510 -28.73 -16.26 22.67
C GLN A 510 -28.73 -16.14 21.14
N LYS A 511 -29.74 -16.70 20.46
CA LYS A 511 -29.91 -16.58 19.01
C LYS A 511 -30.03 -15.11 18.58
N ARG A 512 -30.92 -14.35 19.25
CA ARG A 512 -31.15 -12.93 18.98
C ARG A 512 -29.93 -12.07 19.29
N ARG A 513 -29.19 -12.37 20.36
CA ARG A 513 -27.92 -11.69 20.67
C ARG A 513 -26.87 -11.90 19.58
N LYS A 514 -26.78 -13.09 18.98
CA LYS A 514 -25.87 -13.34 17.83
C LYS A 514 -26.26 -12.50 16.62
N GLN A 515 -27.55 -12.43 16.30
CA GLN A 515 -28.08 -11.60 15.20
C GLN A 515 -27.83 -10.10 15.47
N PHE A 516 -28.09 -9.63 16.69
CA PHE A 516 -27.82 -8.26 17.10
C PHE A 516 -26.33 -7.90 16.95
N ARG A 517 -25.44 -8.79 17.40
CA ARG A 517 -24.00 -8.61 17.23
C ARG A 517 -23.59 -8.52 15.76
N ALA A 518 -24.11 -9.40 14.90
CA ALA A 518 -23.82 -9.36 13.47
C ALA A 518 -24.20 -8.01 12.85
N SER A 519 -25.38 -7.47 13.19
CA SER A 519 -25.81 -6.15 12.69
C SER A 519 -24.97 -5.01 13.25
N MET A 520 -24.80 -4.95 14.57
CA MET A 520 -24.15 -3.82 15.23
C MET A 520 -22.64 -3.75 14.94
N SER A 521 -22.01 -4.88 14.59
CA SER A 521 -20.62 -4.91 14.14
C SER A 521 -20.40 -4.20 12.79
N ILE A 522 -21.46 -3.98 12.01
CA ILE A 522 -21.42 -3.29 10.71
C ILE A 522 -21.96 -1.87 10.85
N GLN A 523 -23.10 -1.70 11.51
CA GLN A 523 -23.82 -0.43 11.58
C GLN A 523 -23.09 0.64 12.42
N LEU A 524 -22.49 0.27 13.55
CA LEU A 524 -21.77 1.24 14.39
C LEU A 524 -20.51 1.79 13.71
N PRO A 525 -19.63 0.97 13.11
CA PRO A 525 -18.54 1.48 12.28
C PRO A 525 -19.01 2.34 11.11
N LEU A 526 -20.12 1.96 10.46
CA LEU A 526 -20.63 2.70 9.30
C LEU A 526 -21.16 4.08 9.69
N LEU A 527 -21.85 4.19 10.83
CA LEU A 527 -22.26 5.45 11.42
C LEU A 527 -21.06 6.32 11.81
N ALA A 528 -20.08 5.74 12.51
CA ALA A 528 -18.87 6.46 12.92
C ALA A 528 -18.07 6.96 11.71
N LEU A 529 -17.99 6.16 10.64
CA LEU A 529 -17.33 6.53 9.40
C LEU A 529 -18.06 7.66 8.67
N GLU A 530 -19.40 7.61 8.60
CA GLU A 530 -20.19 8.71 8.04
C GLU A 530 -19.92 10.02 8.79
N LEU A 531 -19.96 9.99 10.13
CA LEU A 531 -19.69 11.15 10.95
C LEU A 531 -18.26 11.65 10.79
N LYS A 532 -17.28 10.75 10.64
CA LYS A 532 -15.88 11.11 10.31
C LYS A 532 -15.80 11.84 8.97
N ILE A 533 -16.36 11.28 7.90
CA ILE A 533 -16.32 11.89 6.55
C ILE A 533 -16.99 13.27 6.57
N ARG A 534 -18.10 13.40 7.32
CA ARG A 534 -18.82 14.66 7.51
C ARG A 534 -18.15 15.62 8.51
N LYS A 535 -16.95 15.28 9.02
CA LYS A 535 -16.16 16.08 9.97
C LYS A 535 -16.87 16.35 11.31
N ARG A 536 -17.78 15.46 11.71
CA ARG A 536 -18.45 15.46 13.03
C ARG A 536 -17.78 14.54 14.05
N LEU A 537 -16.93 13.63 13.58
CA LEU A 537 -16.01 12.85 14.40
C LEU A 537 -14.58 12.98 13.84
N SER A 538 -13.59 12.91 14.71
CA SER A 538 -12.19 12.81 14.34
C SER A 538 -11.81 11.40 13.88
N ASP A 539 -10.71 11.29 13.13
CA ASP A 539 -10.17 9.99 12.70
C ASP A 539 -9.75 9.10 13.90
N PRO A 540 -9.10 9.63 14.97
CA PRO A 540 -8.91 8.88 16.21
C PRO A 540 -10.22 8.36 16.81
N ALA A 541 -11.26 9.19 16.92
CA ALA A 541 -12.55 8.77 17.46
C ALA A 541 -13.18 7.62 16.67
N TYR A 542 -13.14 7.69 15.33
CA TYR A 542 -13.57 6.59 14.46
C TYR A 542 -12.78 5.30 14.72
N ARG A 543 -11.45 5.36 14.77
CA ARG A 543 -10.61 4.18 15.06
C ARG A 543 -10.92 3.57 16.42
N GLN A 544 -11.16 4.38 17.44
CA GLN A 544 -11.52 3.91 18.77
C GLN A 544 -12.87 3.18 18.78
N VAL A 545 -13.88 3.69 18.05
CA VAL A 545 -15.17 3.01 17.89
C VAL A 545 -15.00 1.66 17.22
N VAL A 546 -14.26 1.59 16.11
CA VAL A 546 -14.01 0.33 15.38
C VAL A 546 -13.25 -0.68 16.26
N ALA A 547 -12.21 -0.22 16.97
CA ALA A 547 -11.41 -1.06 17.84
C ALA A 547 -12.21 -1.57 19.05
N ALA A 548 -13.03 -0.73 19.70
CA ALA A 548 -13.83 -1.13 20.86
C ALA A 548 -14.83 -2.27 20.58
N LEU A 549 -15.22 -2.44 19.31
CA LEU A 549 -16.15 -3.48 18.85
C LEU A 549 -15.44 -4.79 18.47
N GLN A 550 -14.10 -4.82 18.47
CA GLN A 550 -13.34 -6.03 18.17
C GLN A 550 -13.42 -7.06 19.30
N THR A 551 -13.21 -8.32 18.95
CA THR A 551 -13.39 -9.45 19.88
C THR A 551 -12.08 -9.86 20.54
N ALA A 552 -11.02 -9.95 19.74
CA ALA A 552 -9.68 -10.20 20.23
C ALA A 552 -9.15 -8.99 21.01
N ALA A 553 -8.42 -9.24 22.08
CA ALA A 553 -7.84 -8.18 22.91
C ALA A 553 -6.76 -7.38 22.16
N VAL A 554 -6.06 -8.02 21.22
CA VAL A 554 -5.01 -7.40 20.40
C VAL A 554 -5.60 -6.36 19.43
N ASP A 555 -6.75 -6.67 18.84
CA ASP A 555 -7.45 -5.78 17.90
C ASP A 555 -8.28 -4.70 18.60
N ARG A 556 -8.47 -4.82 19.93
CA ARG A 556 -9.09 -3.81 20.79
C ARG A 556 -8.12 -2.72 21.22
N GLN A 557 -7.12 -2.41 20.41
CA GLN A 557 -6.11 -1.40 20.73
C GLN A 557 -5.99 -0.36 19.63
N VAL A 558 -5.81 0.89 20.04
CA VAL A 558 -5.42 2.00 19.16
C VAL A 558 -4.16 2.61 19.76
N GLU A 559 -3.09 2.67 18.96
CA GLU A 559 -1.79 3.24 19.38
C GLU A 559 -1.21 2.60 20.67
N GLY A 560 -1.54 1.32 20.90
CA GLY A 560 -1.09 0.53 22.06
C GLY A 560 -1.99 0.64 23.30
N HIS A 561 -3.08 1.40 23.24
CA HIS A 561 -4.03 1.56 24.35
C HIS A 561 -5.31 0.76 24.13
N ALA A 562 -5.79 0.07 25.17
CA ALA A 562 -7.02 -0.71 25.12
C ALA A 562 -8.27 0.17 25.02
N MET A 563 -9.15 -0.13 24.08
CA MET A 563 -10.42 0.55 23.87
C MET A 563 -11.57 -0.18 24.55
N VAL A 564 -12.44 0.57 25.21
CA VAL A 564 -13.52 0.01 26.04
C VAL A 564 -14.84 0.74 25.84
N VAL A 565 -15.94 0.06 26.19
CA VAL A 565 -17.30 0.61 26.20
C VAL A 565 -17.84 0.62 27.63
N ARG A 566 -18.27 1.80 28.08
CA ARG A 566 -18.80 2.03 29.44
C ARG A 566 -20.28 2.38 29.36
N PRO A 567 -21.17 1.75 30.14
CA PRO A 567 -22.53 2.26 30.28
C PRO A 567 -22.48 3.65 30.90
N LEU A 568 -23.21 4.62 30.34
CA LEU A 568 -23.29 5.95 30.91
C LEU A 568 -24.00 5.86 32.27
N GLY A 569 -23.38 6.40 33.31
CA GLY A 569 -23.97 6.42 34.65
C GLY A 569 -23.37 7.50 35.51
N PHE A 570 -24.12 7.89 36.55
CA PHE A 570 -23.78 8.97 37.45
C PHE A 570 -23.72 8.49 38.89
N GLN A 571 -22.87 9.12 39.68
CA GLN A 571 -22.83 8.97 41.13
C GLN A 571 -23.08 10.33 41.74
N ALA A 572 -24.14 10.46 42.54
CA ALA A 572 -24.49 11.71 43.23
C ALA A 572 -23.43 12.16 44.28
N GLY A 573 -22.44 11.32 44.60
CA GLY A 573 -21.34 11.63 45.52
C GLY A 573 -20.37 10.47 45.69
N ALA A 574 -19.26 10.68 46.39
CA ALA A 574 -18.25 9.65 46.59
C ALA A 574 -18.83 8.41 47.29
N GLY A 575 -18.80 7.26 46.63
CA GLY A 575 -19.31 6.00 47.16
C GLY A 575 -20.84 5.80 47.06
N SER A 576 -21.57 6.72 46.39
CA SER A 576 -22.99 6.52 46.14
C SER A 576 -23.23 5.44 45.07
N ARG A 577 -24.44 4.88 45.07
CA ARG A 577 -24.88 3.94 44.03
C ARG A 577 -24.79 4.60 42.67
N THR A 578 -24.33 3.85 41.67
CA THR A 578 -24.34 4.31 40.29
C THR A 578 -25.74 4.23 39.70
N ASP A 579 -26.19 5.37 39.21
CA ASP A 579 -27.44 5.55 38.48
C ASP A 579 -27.15 5.53 36.98
N TYR A 580 -27.44 4.39 36.35
CA TYR A 580 -27.18 4.18 34.92
C TYR A 580 -28.30 4.76 34.04
N VAL A 581 -27.87 5.34 32.91
CA VAL A 581 -28.75 5.83 31.86
C VAL A 581 -29.06 4.68 30.91
N LEU A 582 -30.34 4.50 30.61
CA LEU A 582 -30.80 3.42 29.76
C LEU A 582 -30.28 3.60 28.33
N ASN A 583 -29.62 2.56 27.81
CA ASN A 583 -29.18 2.47 26.41
C ASN A 583 -28.25 3.59 25.93
N MET A 584 -27.43 4.19 26.83
CA MET A 584 -26.39 5.16 26.46
C MET A 584 -25.01 4.70 26.94
N PHE A 585 -23.98 4.95 26.13
CA PHE A 585 -22.64 4.41 26.37
C PHE A 585 -21.56 5.43 26.07
N VAL A 586 -20.40 5.30 26.71
CA VAL A 586 -19.19 6.06 26.40
C VAL A 586 -18.12 5.10 25.87
N ILE A 587 -17.61 5.39 24.68
CA ILE A 587 -16.57 4.61 23.99
C ILE A 587 -15.26 5.41 24.04
N GLY A 588 -14.16 4.78 24.40
CA GLY A 588 -12.86 5.44 24.42
C GLY A 588 -11.76 4.61 25.10
N PRO A 589 -10.59 5.21 25.38
CA PRO A 589 -9.49 4.53 26.03
C PRO A 589 -9.86 4.00 27.42
N GLN A 590 -9.22 2.90 27.85
CA GLN A 590 -9.38 2.37 29.20
C GLN A 590 -8.89 3.36 30.28
N GLU A 591 -7.82 4.10 29.98
CA GLU A 591 -7.28 5.19 30.81
C GLU A 591 -8.11 6.46 30.62
N LEU A 592 -8.77 6.95 31.68
CA LEU A 592 -9.68 8.11 31.60
C LEU A 592 -8.98 9.44 31.26
N GLY A 593 -7.67 9.56 31.56
CA GLY A 593 -6.87 10.75 31.27
C GLY A 593 -6.51 10.92 29.79
N ARG A 594 -6.83 9.93 28.95
CA ARG A 594 -6.62 9.99 27.49
C ARG A 594 -7.96 10.11 26.79
N GLY A 595 -8.05 11.01 25.82
CA GLY A 595 -9.21 11.14 24.94
C GLY A 595 -8.87 10.81 23.48
N PRO A 596 -9.81 11.04 22.54
CA PRO A 596 -11.18 11.50 22.79
C PRO A 596 -12.07 10.45 23.50
N HIS A 597 -13.22 10.89 24.04
CA HIS A 597 -14.30 10.05 24.55
C HIS A 597 -15.57 10.28 23.73
N ILE A 598 -16.21 9.20 23.28
CA ILE A 598 -17.37 9.26 22.38
C ILE A 598 -18.62 8.85 23.14
N LEU A 599 -19.57 9.77 23.32
CA LEU A 599 -20.89 9.48 23.86
C LEU A 599 -21.79 8.93 22.75
N TYR A 600 -22.19 7.66 22.87
CA TYR A 600 -23.11 6.98 21.97
C TYR A 600 -24.54 6.97 22.53
N ARG A 601 -25.47 7.55 21.78
CA ARG A 601 -26.91 7.69 22.08
C ARG A 601 -27.74 7.15 20.88
N PRO A 602 -28.06 5.84 20.85
CA PRO A 602 -28.72 5.20 19.72
C PRO A 602 -29.97 5.92 19.18
N ALA A 603 -30.84 6.42 20.06
CA ALA A 603 -32.14 7.02 19.69
C ALA A 603 -32.13 8.56 19.68
N SER A 604 -31.00 9.18 19.33
CA SER A 604 -30.85 10.64 19.26
C SER A 604 -30.58 11.12 17.84
N ASP A 605 -31.02 12.34 17.52
CA ASP A 605 -30.68 13.05 16.27
C ASP A 605 -29.15 13.20 16.09
N GLU A 606 -28.41 13.19 17.21
CA GLU A 606 -26.95 13.19 17.23
C GLU A 606 -26.46 11.94 17.97
N PRO A 607 -26.34 10.81 17.26
CA PRO A 607 -26.15 9.51 17.90
C PRO A 607 -24.74 9.30 18.44
N MET A 608 -23.74 10.07 17.98
CA MET A 608 -22.38 10.06 18.54
C MET A 608 -21.87 11.49 18.70
N LEU A 609 -21.36 11.81 19.89
CA LEU A 609 -20.71 13.08 20.21
C LEU A 609 -19.30 12.82 20.74
N GLU A 610 -18.32 13.57 20.24
CA GLU A 610 -16.91 13.48 20.64
C GLU A 610 -16.55 14.56 21.66
N PHE A 611 -15.83 14.16 22.71
CA PHE A 611 -15.31 15.04 23.75
C PHE A 611 -13.82 14.83 23.92
N VAL A 612 -13.05 15.91 24.10
CA VAL A 612 -11.58 15.84 24.21
C VAL A 612 -11.17 15.12 25.50
N SER A 613 -11.88 15.32 26.60
CA SER A 613 -11.58 14.69 27.89
C SER A 613 -12.82 14.15 28.61
N TRP A 614 -12.59 13.31 29.62
CA TRP A 614 -13.65 12.79 30.49
C TRP A 614 -14.36 13.89 31.29
N ALA A 615 -13.64 14.99 31.59
CA ALA A 615 -14.21 16.16 32.25
C ALA A 615 -15.11 16.94 31.29
N ASP A 616 -14.69 17.15 30.04
CA ASP A 616 -15.48 17.88 29.03
C ASP A 616 -16.83 17.20 28.76
N LEU A 617 -16.86 15.86 28.76
CA LEU A 617 -18.11 15.09 28.67
C LEU A 617 -19.07 15.42 29.82
N LEU A 618 -18.57 15.47 31.06
CA LEU A 618 -19.41 15.79 32.23
C LEU A 618 -19.89 17.24 32.18
N SER A 619 -19.00 18.18 31.86
CA SER A 619 -19.35 19.60 31.71
C SER A 619 -20.41 19.81 30.63
N ALA A 620 -20.28 19.14 29.49
CA ALA A 620 -21.28 19.24 28.43
C ALA A 620 -22.67 18.76 28.88
N ILE A 621 -22.76 17.69 29.67
CA ILE A 621 -24.04 17.20 30.22
C ILE A 621 -24.63 18.19 31.26
N GLN A 622 -23.77 18.94 31.95
CA GLN A 622 -24.18 19.94 32.93
C GLN A 622 -24.66 21.25 32.26
N GLU A 623 -24.06 21.64 31.13
CA GLU A 623 -24.27 22.94 30.49
C GLU A 623 -25.24 22.92 29.30
N ASP A 624 -25.22 21.87 28.47
CA ASP A 624 -26.09 21.76 27.28
C ASP A 624 -27.48 21.23 27.67
N GLU A 625 -28.48 22.11 27.60
CA GLU A 625 -29.87 21.79 27.93
C GLU A 625 -30.45 20.63 27.10
N SER A 626 -30.08 20.54 25.82
CA SER A 626 -30.58 19.51 24.90
C SER A 626 -30.00 18.13 25.25
N LEU A 627 -28.70 18.08 25.53
CA LEU A 627 -28.00 16.89 25.97
C LEU A 627 -28.50 16.45 27.36
N GLN A 628 -28.63 17.39 28.28
CA GLN A 628 -29.16 17.15 29.62
C GLN A 628 -30.57 16.55 29.57
N ARG A 629 -31.47 17.11 28.76
CA ARG A 629 -32.83 16.60 28.57
C ARG A 629 -32.83 15.16 28.04
N SER A 630 -31.97 14.86 27.08
CA SER A 630 -31.78 13.51 26.52
C SER A 630 -31.31 12.52 27.58
N VAL A 631 -30.30 12.88 28.38
CA VAL A 631 -29.74 12.04 29.45
C VAL A 631 -30.76 11.80 30.58
N LEU A 632 -31.49 12.83 31.01
CA LEU A 632 -32.55 12.72 32.02
C LEU A 632 -33.67 11.77 31.58
N ALA A 633 -34.03 11.79 30.30
CA ALA A 633 -35.05 10.91 29.75
C ALA A 633 -34.63 9.43 29.83
N GLY A 634 -33.34 9.12 29.74
CA GLY A 634 -32.81 7.77 29.88
C GLY A 634 -32.68 7.28 31.34
N LEU A 635 -32.76 8.16 32.34
CA LEU A 635 -32.72 7.75 33.75
C LEU A 635 -34.06 7.17 34.22
N ALA A 636 -34.01 6.25 35.20
CA ALA A 636 -35.20 5.65 35.77
C ALA A 636 -36.10 6.72 36.44
N PRO A 637 -37.44 6.64 36.30
CA PRO A 637 -38.34 7.69 36.79
C PRO A 637 -38.16 8.04 38.27
N SER A 638 -37.84 7.05 39.10
CA SER A 638 -37.66 7.21 40.54
C SER A 638 -36.47 8.07 40.93
N ILE A 639 -35.46 8.24 40.07
CA ILE A 639 -34.19 8.95 40.39
C ILE A 639 -34.02 10.27 39.62
N ARG A 640 -34.88 10.58 38.64
CA ARG A 640 -34.74 11.80 37.81
C ARG A 640 -34.73 13.08 38.65
N HIS A 641 -35.51 13.11 39.74
CA HIS A 641 -35.58 14.27 40.63
C HIS A 641 -34.24 14.63 41.29
N ILE A 642 -33.30 13.67 41.38
CA ILE A 642 -31.95 13.91 41.91
C ILE A 642 -31.14 14.79 40.94
N TYR A 643 -31.32 14.59 39.64
CA TYR A 643 -30.48 15.18 38.59
C TYR A 643 -31.16 16.32 37.80
N ALA A 644 -32.49 16.42 37.86
CA ALA A 644 -33.25 17.48 37.19
C ALA A 644 -32.97 18.86 37.83
N ASN A 645 -33.30 19.93 37.10
CA ASN A 645 -33.23 21.33 37.59
C ASN A 645 -31.87 21.67 38.23
N GLY A 646 -30.77 21.48 37.49
CA GLY A 646 -29.40 21.73 37.98
C GLY A 646 -28.77 20.58 38.78
N GLY A 647 -29.47 19.46 38.95
CA GLY A 647 -29.02 18.31 39.73
C GLY A 647 -27.77 17.58 39.21
N PHE A 648 -27.37 17.79 37.95
CA PHE A 648 -26.07 17.28 37.45
C PHE A 648 -24.87 18.08 37.97
N VAL A 649 -25.08 19.32 38.40
CA VAL A 649 -24.05 20.16 39.04
C VAL A 649 -24.10 19.91 40.54
N GLU A 650 -25.29 20.02 41.14
CA GLU A 650 -25.52 19.79 42.57
C GLU A 650 -26.72 18.86 42.78
N PRO A 651 -26.50 17.56 43.06
CA PRO A 651 -27.56 16.57 43.07
C PRO A 651 -28.50 16.74 44.27
N HIS A 652 -29.81 16.61 44.03
CA HIS A 652 -30.87 16.79 45.02
C HIS A 652 -31.05 15.55 45.92
N VAL A 653 -29.98 15.12 46.59
CA VAL A 653 -30.00 14.03 47.58
C VAL A 653 -30.35 14.59 48.96
N GLY A 654 -31.52 14.23 49.49
CA GLY A 654 -31.95 14.62 50.84
C GLY A 654 -30.98 14.15 51.91
N ARG A 655 -30.58 15.03 52.84
CA ARG A 655 -29.73 14.69 53.99
C ARG A 655 -30.54 14.71 55.29
N VAL A 656 -30.31 13.72 56.15
CA VAL A 656 -30.74 13.75 57.55
C VAL A 656 -29.72 14.58 58.32
N ILE A 657 -30.14 15.72 58.84
CA ILE A 657 -29.31 16.58 59.71
C ILE A 657 -29.31 15.96 61.11
N LEU A 658 -28.14 15.51 61.59
CA LEU A 658 -27.94 14.99 62.95
C LEU A 658 -27.15 16.01 63.79
N GLY A 659 -27.60 17.27 63.85
CA GLY A 659 -27.06 18.29 64.76
C GLY A 659 -26.82 19.67 64.14
N GLU A 660 -26.74 20.70 64.99
CA GLU A 660 -26.69 22.13 64.63
C GLU A 660 -25.34 22.62 64.04
N PHE A 661 -24.32 21.76 63.91
CA PHE A 661 -22.94 22.17 63.54
C PHE A 661 -22.31 21.42 62.35
N ASP A 662 -23.06 20.62 61.58
CA ASP A 662 -22.51 19.97 60.39
C ASP A 662 -22.36 20.96 59.22
N VAL A 663 -21.12 21.23 58.81
CA VAL A 663 -20.81 22.01 57.59
C VAL A 663 -21.16 21.18 56.36
N LEU A 664 -22.15 21.65 55.59
CA LEU A 664 -22.59 21.02 54.35
C LEU A 664 -21.48 21.08 53.28
N GLN A 665 -20.75 19.98 53.06
CA GLN A 665 -19.99 19.81 51.81
C GLN A 665 -20.96 19.50 50.67
N SER A 666 -21.10 20.38 49.67
CA SER A 666 -21.85 20.10 48.44
C SER A 666 -21.28 18.84 47.77
N GLN A 667 -22.14 17.85 47.48
CA GLN A 667 -21.70 16.70 46.68
C GLN A 667 -21.60 17.12 45.22
N ARG A 668 -20.62 16.57 44.51
CA ARG A 668 -20.48 16.75 43.06
C ARG A 668 -20.80 15.45 42.37
N VAL A 669 -21.52 15.54 41.26
CA VAL A 669 -21.78 14.38 40.42
C VAL A 669 -20.47 13.94 39.75
N SER A 670 -20.23 12.64 39.72
CA SER A 670 -19.15 12.03 38.93
C SER A 670 -19.69 10.99 37.96
N LEU A 671 -19.05 10.85 36.80
CA LEU A 671 -19.36 9.80 35.83
C LEU A 671 -18.84 8.44 36.31
N ALA A 672 -19.61 7.38 36.06
CA ALA A 672 -19.22 6.02 36.32
C ALA A 672 -18.10 5.55 35.37
N SER A 673 -17.09 4.90 35.92
CA SER A 673 -15.93 4.39 35.16
C SER A 673 -16.00 2.89 34.82
N ALA A 674 -17.09 2.21 35.20
CA ALA A 674 -17.26 0.78 35.02
C ALA A 674 -17.24 0.37 33.53
N VAL A 675 -16.42 -0.64 33.21
CA VAL A 675 -16.23 -1.14 31.84
C VAL A 675 -17.10 -2.36 31.59
N SER A 676 -17.67 -2.46 30.38
CA SER A 676 -18.40 -3.64 29.92
C SER A 676 -17.43 -4.78 29.61
N VAL A 677 -17.61 -5.94 30.26
CA VAL A 677 -16.78 -7.14 30.01
C VAL A 677 -17.06 -7.73 28.62
N ASP A 678 -18.34 -7.82 28.25
CA ASP A 678 -18.79 -8.16 26.89
C ASP A 678 -19.63 -7.01 26.34
N VAL A 679 -19.04 -6.27 25.40
CA VAL A 679 -19.61 -5.09 24.77
C VAL A 679 -20.96 -5.41 24.13
N PHE A 680 -21.06 -6.46 23.32
CA PHE A 680 -22.29 -6.76 22.59
C PHE A 680 -23.37 -7.31 23.51
N SER A 681 -23.01 -8.07 24.55
CA SER A 681 -24.00 -8.47 25.56
C SER A 681 -24.55 -7.27 26.34
N ALA A 682 -23.70 -6.29 26.67
CA ALA A 682 -24.13 -5.07 27.35
C ALA A 682 -25.05 -4.21 26.46
N LEU A 683 -24.64 -3.97 25.21
CA LEU A 683 -25.45 -3.25 24.21
C LEU A 683 -26.81 -3.94 23.98
N TYR A 684 -26.80 -5.27 23.75
CA TYR A 684 -28.02 -6.05 23.52
C TYR A 684 -28.98 -5.97 24.71
N ARG A 685 -28.47 -6.17 25.93
CA ARG A 685 -29.30 -6.16 27.13
C ARG A 685 -29.90 -4.79 27.40
N ALA A 686 -29.12 -3.72 27.23
CA ALA A 686 -29.60 -2.36 27.39
C ALA A 686 -30.66 -2.00 26.33
N CYS A 687 -30.46 -2.41 25.08
CA CYS A 687 -31.43 -2.23 24.00
C CYS A 687 -32.73 -3.00 24.26
N ALA A 688 -32.65 -4.28 24.64
CA ALA A 688 -33.82 -5.09 24.98
C ALA A 688 -34.60 -4.51 26.17
N GLN A 689 -33.91 -4.05 27.21
CA GLN A 689 -34.54 -3.38 28.36
C GLN A 689 -35.20 -2.06 27.95
N ALA A 690 -34.58 -1.28 27.08
CA ALA A 690 -35.17 -0.06 26.54
C ALA A 690 -36.47 -0.32 25.77
N LEU A 691 -36.51 -1.36 24.92
CA LEU A 691 -37.72 -1.76 24.21
C LEU A 691 -38.85 -2.20 25.15
N ILE A 692 -38.52 -2.93 26.22
CA ILE A 692 -39.50 -3.40 27.21
C ILE A 692 -40.06 -2.23 28.02
N GLU A 693 -39.20 -1.35 28.53
CA GLU A 693 -39.62 -0.18 29.30
C GLU A 693 -40.44 0.80 28.45
N GLN A 694 -40.09 0.95 27.17
CA GLN A 694 -40.91 1.70 26.22
C GLN A 694 -42.30 1.08 26.05
N ALA A 695 -42.39 -0.23 25.78
CA ALA A 695 -43.66 -0.91 25.58
C ALA A 695 -44.57 -0.81 26.82
N LYS A 696 -43.99 -0.85 28.03
CA LYS A 696 -44.71 -0.57 29.28
C LYS A 696 -45.22 0.88 29.31
N GLY A 697 -44.37 1.85 28.94
CA GLY A 697 -44.72 3.27 28.90
C GLY A 697 -45.89 3.60 27.96
N ASP A 698 -45.92 3.03 26.77
CA ASP A 698 -46.97 3.25 25.77
C ASP A 698 -48.37 2.77 26.23
N SER A 699 -48.42 1.96 27.28
CA SER A 699 -49.63 1.27 27.74
C SER A 699 -50.37 1.87 28.94
N VAL A 700 -49.78 2.87 29.62
CA VAL A 700 -50.35 3.43 30.86
C VAL A 700 -50.92 4.83 30.60
N SER A 701 -52.22 5.03 30.79
CA SER A 701 -52.91 6.29 30.42
C SER A 701 -52.72 7.46 31.39
N ASN A 702 -52.02 7.31 32.52
CA ASN A 702 -52.16 8.24 33.65
C ASN A 702 -51.08 9.33 33.81
N SER A 703 -50.49 9.79 32.70
CA SER A 703 -49.84 11.11 32.66
C SER A 703 -49.53 11.63 31.28
N GLU A 704 -50.49 12.33 30.69
CA GLU A 704 -50.33 12.95 29.37
C GLU A 704 -49.19 13.98 29.34
N ALA A 705 -48.95 14.76 30.40
CA ALA A 705 -47.83 15.70 30.44
C ALA A 705 -46.44 15.06 30.69
N ARG A 706 -46.36 13.83 31.22
CA ARG A 706 -45.07 13.17 31.60
C ARG A 706 -44.49 12.27 30.51
N TRP A 707 -45.29 11.87 29.52
CA TRP A 707 -44.91 10.86 28.51
C TRP A 707 -44.72 11.42 27.10
N ASP A 708 -45.23 12.62 26.81
CA ASP A 708 -45.00 13.24 25.50
C ASP A 708 -43.50 13.49 25.24
N GLN A 709 -42.68 13.70 26.29
CA GLN A 709 -41.21 13.81 26.19
C GLN A 709 -40.47 12.46 26.04
N LEU A 710 -41.09 11.34 26.44
CA LEU A 710 -40.50 9.99 26.33
C LEU A 710 -40.97 9.25 25.07
N LYS A 711 -42.15 9.62 24.53
CA LYS A 711 -42.63 9.18 23.21
C LYS A 711 -41.63 9.50 22.11
N ASP A 712 -41.03 10.68 22.11
CA ASP A 712 -40.02 11.06 21.11
C ASP A 712 -38.79 10.13 21.17
N PHE A 713 -38.35 9.72 22.36
CA PHE A 713 -37.22 8.80 22.54
C PHE A 713 -37.56 7.34 22.19
N GLY A 714 -38.75 6.87 22.57
CA GLY A 714 -39.20 5.49 22.34
C GLY A 714 -39.62 5.22 20.89
N TRP A 715 -40.44 6.09 20.30
CA TRP A 715 -40.86 5.94 18.89
C TRP A 715 -39.66 6.01 17.95
N VAL A 716 -38.65 6.81 18.28
CA VAL A 716 -37.36 6.87 17.58
C VAL A 716 -36.58 5.56 17.75
N LEU A 717 -36.50 4.96 18.94
CA LEU A 717 -35.83 3.65 19.13
C LEU A 717 -36.54 2.52 18.36
N PHE A 718 -37.87 2.49 18.34
CA PHE A 718 -38.64 1.52 17.55
C PHE A 718 -38.45 1.74 16.04
N ASN A 719 -38.47 2.99 15.56
CA ASN A 719 -38.22 3.35 14.14
C ASN A 719 -36.77 3.15 13.69
N LEU A 720 -35.78 3.34 14.57
CA LEU A 720 -34.37 3.04 14.29
C LEU A 720 -34.13 1.53 14.16
N LEU A 721 -34.97 0.72 14.81
CA LEU A 721 -34.93 -0.74 14.75
C LEU A 721 -35.94 -1.34 13.76
N GLN A 722 -36.88 -0.55 13.23
CA GLN A 722 -37.78 -0.97 12.17
C GLN A 722 -37.08 -1.30 10.83
N PRO A 723 -35.98 -0.64 10.40
CA PRO A 723 -35.11 -1.14 9.33
C PRO A 723 -34.29 -2.38 9.75
N LEU A 724 -34.33 -2.81 11.01
CA LEU A 724 -33.88 -4.15 11.38
C LEU A 724 -35.04 -5.15 11.31
N LEU A 725 -36.31 -4.72 11.29
CA LEU A 725 -37.47 -5.61 11.17
C LEU A 725 -37.92 -5.84 9.72
N ASP A 726 -37.78 -4.84 8.84
CA ASP A 726 -38.23 -4.90 7.43
C ASP A 726 -37.13 -4.53 6.39
N GLY A 727 -35.85 -4.46 6.78
CA GLY A 727 -34.70 -4.36 5.86
C GLY A 727 -33.71 -3.21 6.16
N PRO A 728 -32.40 -3.44 5.93
CA PRO A 728 -31.21 -2.83 6.60
C PRO A 728 -30.99 -1.30 6.50
N LEU A 729 -31.95 -0.49 6.05
CA LEU A 729 -31.64 0.79 5.37
C LEU A 729 -31.93 2.12 6.10
N ALA A 730 -32.51 2.19 7.30
CA ALA A 730 -33.05 3.50 7.77
C ALA A 730 -32.22 4.32 8.78
N THR A 731 -30.95 3.97 9.09
CA THR A 731 -30.19 4.64 10.17
C THR A 731 -28.94 5.41 9.74
N ILE A 732 -28.63 5.42 8.45
CA ILE A 732 -27.39 5.97 7.91
C ILE A 732 -27.79 7.12 7.00
N GLY A 733 -27.23 8.33 7.19
CA GLY A 733 -27.70 9.54 6.50
C GLY A 733 -27.56 9.48 4.98
N LEU A 734 -26.71 8.59 4.45
CA LEU A 734 -26.72 8.17 3.05
C LEU A 734 -28.01 7.43 2.66
N LEU A 735 -28.38 6.39 3.43
CA LEU A 735 -29.47 5.49 3.11
C LEU A 735 -30.84 6.15 3.32
N VAL A 736 -30.99 7.05 4.29
CA VAL A 736 -32.19 7.90 4.46
C VAL A 736 -32.37 8.87 3.28
N GLN A 737 -31.28 9.32 2.65
CA GLN A 737 -31.34 10.15 1.45
C GLN A 737 -31.67 9.30 0.20
N LEU A 738 -31.30 8.01 0.20
CA LEU A 738 -31.55 7.06 -0.87
C LEU A 738 -32.89 6.31 -0.75
N THR A 739 -33.55 6.29 0.42
CA THR A 739 -34.78 5.51 0.65
C THR A 739 -35.89 5.88 -0.32
N LYS A 740 -36.08 7.15 -0.67
CA LYS A 740 -37.08 7.58 -1.68
C LYS A 740 -36.80 7.03 -3.08
N SER A 741 -35.53 6.85 -3.45
CA SER A 741 -35.12 6.31 -4.75
C SER A 741 -35.05 4.77 -4.76
N ILE A 742 -34.70 4.17 -3.61
CA ILE A 742 -34.70 2.72 -3.39
C ILE A 742 -36.14 2.20 -3.34
N GLU A 743 -37.07 2.89 -2.67
CA GLU A 743 -38.50 2.53 -2.65
C GLU A 743 -39.08 2.50 -4.06
N GLY A 744 -38.72 3.43 -4.95
CA GLY A 744 -39.16 3.43 -6.35
C GLY A 744 -38.59 2.28 -7.19
N LEU A 745 -37.41 1.76 -6.84
CA LEU A 745 -36.77 0.61 -7.50
C LEU A 745 -37.25 -0.74 -6.93
N VAL A 746 -37.49 -0.80 -5.63
CA VAL A 746 -37.93 -1.99 -4.87
C VAL A 746 -39.44 -2.23 -5.02
N GLN A 747 -40.26 -1.19 -5.19
CA GLN A 747 -41.72 -1.34 -5.42
C GLN A 747 -42.07 -2.01 -6.77
N ARG A 748 -41.11 -2.15 -7.69
CA ARG A 748 -41.31 -2.85 -8.97
C ARG A 748 -41.19 -4.37 -8.85
N GLU A 749 -40.66 -4.87 -7.75
CA GLU A 749 -40.55 -6.31 -7.45
C GLU A 749 -41.54 -6.70 -6.35
N ASN A 750 -42.05 -7.93 -6.39
CA ASN A 750 -43.02 -8.45 -5.41
C ASN A 750 -42.48 -8.30 -3.97
N ALA A 751 -43.38 -8.14 -2.99
CA ALA A 751 -43.02 -7.96 -1.57
C ALA A 751 -42.09 -9.05 -1.01
N GLU A 752 -42.10 -10.25 -1.61
CA GLU A 752 -41.27 -11.40 -1.24
C GLU A 752 -39.77 -11.26 -1.58
N HIS A 753 -39.38 -10.38 -2.52
CA HIS A 753 -37.98 -10.21 -2.98
C HIS A 753 -37.33 -8.88 -2.58
N ARG A 754 -37.97 -8.07 -1.73
CA ARG A 754 -37.50 -6.71 -1.39
C ARG A 754 -36.11 -6.67 -0.74
N LEU A 755 -35.77 -7.67 0.08
CA LEU A 755 -34.48 -7.74 0.77
C LEU A 755 -33.34 -8.08 -0.19
N GLU A 756 -33.61 -8.92 -1.20
CA GLU A 756 -32.67 -9.22 -2.28
C GLU A 756 -32.43 -7.97 -3.14
N ALA A 757 -33.50 -7.26 -3.51
CA ALA A 757 -33.40 -5.99 -4.23
C ALA A 757 -32.59 -4.92 -3.47
N ALA A 758 -32.80 -4.80 -2.16
CA ALA A 758 -32.04 -3.90 -1.29
C ALA A 758 -30.56 -4.31 -1.21
N ALA A 759 -30.26 -5.60 -1.05
CA ALA A 759 -28.90 -6.12 -1.05
C ALA A 759 -28.20 -5.85 -2.39
N ASP A 760 -28.92 -5.97 -3.50
CA ASP A 760 -28.41 -5.69 -4.83
C ASP A 760 -28.07 -4.21 -5.02
N VAL A 761 -28.91 -3.28 -4.53
CA VAL A 761 -28.60 -1.85 -4.54
C VAL A 761 -27.39 -1.54 -3.66
N LEU A 762 -27.33 -2.07 -2.44
CA LEU A 762 -26.19 -1.88 -1.54
C LEU A 762 -24.87 -2.38 -2.15
N MET A 763 -24.90 -3.54 -2.81
CA MET A 763 -23.74 -4.10 -3.49
C MET A 763 -23.28 -3.23 -4.67
N ASN A 764 -24.20 -2.71 -5.47
CA ASN A 764 -23.86 -1.79 -6.56
C ASN A 764 -23.35 -0.43 -6.04
N LEU A 765 -23.91 0.11 -4.95
CA LEU A 765 -23.39 1.32 -4.31
C LEU A 765 -21.99 1.10 -3.73
N ALA A 766 -21.75 -0.04 -3.07
CA ALA A 766 -20.42 -0.43 -2.61
C ALA A 766 -19.43 -0.44 -3.78
N LEU A 767 -19.80 -0.99 -4.94
CA LEU A 767 -18.97 -1.01 -6.14
C LEU A 767 -18.64 0.41 -6.64
N ILE A 768 -19.65 1.29 -6.71
CA ILE A 768 -19.49 2.69 -7.17
C ILE A 768 -18.54 3.46 -6.25
N LEU A 769 -18.61 3.25 -4.93
CA LEU A 769 -17.75 3.98 -4.00
C LEU A 769 -16.26 3.73 -4.25
N VAL A 770 -15.89 2.50 -4.61
CA VAL A 770 -14.50 2.19 -4.96
C VAL A 770 -14.15 2.65 -6.38
N HIS A 771 -15.14 2.75 -7.28
CA HIS A 771 -14.95 3.18 -8.67
C HIS A 771 -14.98 4.70 -8.89
N SER A 772 -15.62 5.49 -8.01
CA SER A 772 -15.89 6.93 -8.15
C SER A 772 -14.65 7.87 -8.18
N GLY A 773 -13.47 7.34 -8.51
CA GLY A 773 -12.23 8.08 -8.76
C GLY A 773 -11.57 7.77 -10.11
N SER A 774 -12.07 6.79 -10.86
CA SER A 774 -11.66 6.46 -12.24
C SER A 774 -12.92 6.23 -13.06
N PRO A 775 -13.09 6.89 -14.23
CA PRO A 775 -14.15 6.47 -15.13
C PRO A 775 -13.95 4.97 -15.39
N VAL A 776 -14.99 4.15 -15.16
CA VAL A 776 -15.03 2.83 -15.78
C VAL A 776 -14.81 3.13 -17.26
N PRO A 777 -13.74 2.62 -17.91
CA PRO A 777 -13.60 2.78 -19.34
C PRO A 777 -14.74 1.96 -19.93
N ALA A 778 -15.89 2.60 -20.09
CA ALA A 778 -16.96 2.10 -20.90
C ALA A 778 -16.34 1.92 -22.28
N ILE A 779 -16.33 0.69 -22.78
CA ILE A 779 -16.20 0.46 -24.21
C ILE A 779 -17.52 0.99 -24.78
N ALA A 780 -17.59 2.32 -24.93
CA ALA A 780 -18.80 3.05 -25.24
C ALA A 780 -19.31 2.62 -26.62
N ARG A 781 -20.36 1.79 -26.64
CA ARG A 781 -21.19 1.62 -27.83
C ARG A 781 -22.35 2.58 -27.73
N THR A 782 -22.33 3.64 -28.52
CA THR A 782 -23.58 4.33 -28.85
C THR A 782 -24.33 3.44 -29.83
N GLU A 783 -25.54 3.01 -29.49
CA GLU A 783 -26.42 2.32 -30.42
C GLU A 783 -26.63 3.19 -31.66
N ALA A 784 -26.23 2.68 -32.83
CA ALA A 784 -26.67 3.22 -34.10
C ALA A 784 -28.17 2.87 -34.28
N SER A 785 -29.03 3.61 -33.58
CA SER A 785 -30.41 3.75 -34.02
C SER A 785 -30.41 4.64 -35.25
N GLY A 786 -30.65 4.04 -36.42
CA GLY A 786 -30.91 4.76 -37.65
C GLY A 786 -30.15 4.21 -38.83
N VAL A 787 -30.89 3.54 -39.71
CA VAL A 787 -30.66 3.36 -41.15
C VAL A 787 -29.44 4.12 -41.67
N VAL A 788 -28.34 3.40 -41.92
CA VAL A 788 -27.24 3.88 -42.76
C VAL A 788 -27.26 3.03 -44.02
N GLY A 789 -27.69 3.67 -45.12
CA GLY A 789 -27.62 3.10 -46.46
C GLY A 789 -26.18 2.79 -46.85
N GLU A 790 -26.04 1.82 -47.74
CA GLU A 790 -24.80 1.47 -48.40
C GLU A 790 -24.12 2.73 -48.95
N THR A 791 -23.04 3.16 -48.30
CA THR A 791 -21.96 3.86 -48.98
C THR A 791 -20.69 3.55 -48.23
N ALA A 792 -19.99 2.53 -48.74
CA ALA A 792 -18.61 2.26 -48.40
C ALA A 792 -17.78 3.52 -48.71
N LEU A 793 -17.33 4.21 -47.66
CA LEU A 793 -16.19 5.09 -47.76
C LEU A 793 -14.98 4.27 -47.28
N ASP A 794 -14.08 3.99 -48.21
CA ASP A 794 -12.82 3.27 -48.03
C ASP A 794 -11.96 3.89 -46.92
N LEU A 795 -12.20 3.51 -45.67
CA LEU A 795 -11.18 3.58 -44.63
C LEU A 795 -10.32 2.32 -44.76
N ARG A 796 -9.30 2.42 -45.63
CA ARG A 796 -8.14 1.54 -45.60
C ARG A 796 -7.45 1.73 -44.24
N ILE A 797 -7.89 0.99 -43.23
CA ILE A 797 -7.15 0.77 -42.00
C ILE A 797 -5.93 -0.06 -42.41
N LEU A 798 -4.77 0.58 -42.43
CA LEU A 798 -3.49 -0.08 -42.64
C LEU A 798 -3.16 -0.84 -41.35
N LEU A 799 -3.76 -2.03 -41.20
CA LEU A 799 -3.37 -3.03 -40.21
C LEU A 799 -1.99 -3.54 -40.60
N ASP A 800 -0.91 -2.88 -40.17
CA ASP A 800 0.39 -3.52 -40.09
C ASP A 800 0.34 -4.50 -38.91
N ASN A 801 -0.34 -5.64 -39.10
CA ASN A 801 -0.34 -6.79 -38.21
C ASN A 801 1.04 -7.47 -38.28
N LYS A 802 2.11 -6.74 -37.94
CA LYS A 802 3.40 -7.33 -37.68
C LYS A 802 3.30 -8.11 -36.38
N ILE A 803 3.05 -9.40 -36.52
CA ILE A 803 3.29 -10.41 -35.51
C ILE A 803 4.80 -10.43 -35.29
N ASP A 804 5.32 -9.54 -34.45
CA ASP A 804 6.72 -9.59 -34.03
C ASP A 804 6.92 -10.83 -33.16
N ARG A 805 7.57 -11.84 -33.75
CA ARG A 805 7.95 -13.10 -33.08
C ARG A 805 9.21 -12.94 -32.20
N ARG A 806 9.61 -11.72 -31.86
CA ARG A 806 10.74 -11.48 -30.94
C ARG A 806 10.23 -11.48 -29.50
N PRO A 807 11.03 -11.93 -28.52
CA PRO A 807 10.68 -11.87 -27.10
C PRO A 807 10.82 -10.42 -26.63
N VAL A 808 9.88 -9.58 -27.05
CA VAL A 808 9.69 -8.25 -26.51
C VAL A 808 8.56 -8.38 -25.49
N GLY A 809 8.70 -7.76 -24.32
CA GLY A 809 7.69 -7.85 -23.26
C GLY A 809 6.27 -7.49 -23.74
N PRO A 810 5.23 -7.71 -22.91
CA PRO A 810 3.82 -7.58 -23.32
C PRO A 810 3.48 -6.23 -24.02
N PHE A 811 4.21 -5.15 -23.72
CA PHE A 811 4.01 -3.80 -24.27
C PHE A 811 4.99 -3.35 -25.36
N GLY A 812 5.95 -4.17 -25.82
CA GLY A 812 6.86 -3.76 -26.91
C GLY A 812 8.10 -2.95 -26.54
N GLY A 813 8.18 -2.48 -25.29
CA GLY A 813 9.40 -1.98 -24.69
C GLY A 813 10.18 -3.06 -23.93
N GLU A 814 11.28 -2.65 -23.28
CA GLU A 814 11.97 -3.50 -22.31
C GLU A 814 11.03 -3.78 -21.12
N PRO A 815 10.70 -5.05 -20.83
CA PRO A 815 9.82 -5.39 -19.72
C PRO A 815 10.42 -4.98 -18.37
N LYS A 816 9.56 -4.47 -17.47
CA LYS A 816 9.89 -4.10 -16.09
C LYS A 816 9.82 -5.28 -15.12
N LEU A 817 9.16 -6.39 -15.45
CA LEU A 817 9.11 -7.61 -14.65
C LEU A 817 9.96 -8.73 -15.23
N SER A 818 10.69 -9.47 -14.38
CA SER A 818 11.33 -10.72 -14.80
C SER A 818 10.27 -11.76 -15.08
N PHE A 819 10.05 -12.05 -16.36
CA PHE A 819 9.18 -13.11 -16.84
C PHE A 819 9.96 -14.44 -16.94
N GLY A 820 9.33 -15.55 -16.55
CA GLY A 820 9.74 -16.89 -16.98
C GLY A 820 10.38 -17.81 -15.94
N TRP A 821 10.72 -17.33 -14.73
CA TRP A 821 11.21 -18.18 -13.62
C TRP A 821 10.36 -18.09 -12.36
N ASN A 822 9.29 -17.31 -12.37
CA ASN A 822 8.44 -17.09 -11.21
C ASN A 822 7.53 -18.28 -11.02
N SER A 823 7.36 -18.69 -9.77
CA SER A 823 6.51 -19.81 -9.41
C SER A 823 5.87 -19.61 -8.05
N ALA A 824 4.56 -19.64 -8.10
CA ALA A 824 3.65 -19.58 -6.99
C ALA A 824 3.86 -20.64 -5.90
N ARG A 825 4.09 -21.88 -6.34
CA ARG A 825 4.17 -23.07 -5.50
C ARG A 825 5.60 -23.58 -5.33
N GLY A 826 6.57 -22.80 -5.81
CA GLY A 826 7.95 -23.24 -5.96
C GLY A 826 8.14 -24.38 -6.97
N GLN A 827 7.15 -24.64 -7.82
CA GLN A 827 7.18 -25.68 -8.85
C GLN A 827 7.23 -25.03 -10.23
N LEU A 828 8.28 -25.35 -10.98
CA LEU A 828 8.46 -24.91 -12.35
C LEU A 828 7.59 -25.75 -13.31
N SER A 829 7.05 -25.14 -14.36
CA SER A 829 6.36 -25.85 -15.44
C SER A 829 7.31 -26.80 -16.18
N ALA A 830 6.78 -27.78 -16.91
CA ALA A 830 7.63 -28.71 -17.67
C ALA A 830 8.58 -27.99 -18.66
N PRO A 831 8.16 -26.94 -19.40
CA PRO A 831 9.06 -26.10 -20.18
C PRO A 831 10.14 -25.38 -19.35
N GLN A 832 9.77 -24.81 -18.20
CA GLN A 832 10.71 -24.12 -17.31
C GLN A 832 11.74 -25.10 -16.70
N LEU A 833 11.33 -26.30 -16.29
CA LEU A 833 12.23 -27.36 -15.84
C LEU A 833 13.20 -27.78 -16.94
N ALA A 834 12.72 -27.94 -18.17
CA ALA A 834 13.58 -28.24 -19.32
C ALA A 834 14.59 -27.12 -19.58
N ASN A 835 14.15 -25.86 -19.47
CA ASN A 835 15.02 -24.69 -19.57
C ASN A 835 16.06 -24.67 -18.44
N LEU A 836 15.67 -24.94 -17.18
CA LEU A 836 16.58 -24.93 -16.03
C LEU A 836 17.67 -25.99 -16.16
N LYS A 837 17.29 -27.19 -16.62
CA LYS A 837 18.23 -28.29 -16.89
C LYS A 837 19.33 -27.91 -17.86
N SER A 838 19.10 -26.95 -18.76
CA SER A 838 20.14 -26.49 -19.69
C SER A 838 21.22 -25.60 -19.04
N PHE A 839 20.99 -25.08 -17.83
CA PHE A 839 21.99 -24.31 -17.05
C PHE A 839 22.86 -25.20 -16.15
N ARG A 840 22.49 -26.49 -16.00
CA ARG A 840 23.16 -27.43 -15.11
C ARG A 840 24.60 -27.70 -15.55
N LEU A 841 25.51 -27.71 -14.60
CA LEU A 841 26.93 -28.00 -14.77
C LEU A 841 27.34 -29.28 -14.05
N SER A 842 28.51 -29.80 -14.42
CA SER A 842 29.18 -30.84 -13.64
C SER A 842 29.71 -30.25 -12.34
N ALA A 843 29.76 -31.06 -11.28
CA ALA A 843 30.25 -30.61 -9.98
C ALA A 843 31.70 -30.07 -10.10
N PRO A 844 32.01 -28.91 -9.50
CA PRO A 844 33.36 -28.37 -9.50
C PRO A 844 34.30 -29.29 -8.69
N LEU A 845 35.56 -29.39 -9.14
CA LEU A 845 36.61 -30.17 -8.48
C LEU A 845 36.82 -29.66 -7.04
N ARG A 846 36.65 -30.53 -6.04
CA ARG A 846 36.78 -30.19 -4.62
C ARG A 846 38.21 -29.75 -4.29
N GLY A 847 38.39 -28.46 -4.02
CA GLY A 847 39.55 -27.86 -3.36
C GLY A 847 39.08 -26.80 -2.35
N ASP A 848 39.99 -26.11 -1.66
CA ASP A 848 39.72 -25.07 -0.63
C ASP A 848 39.07 -23.78 -1.19
N SER A 849 38.01 -23.93 -1.99
CA SER A 849 37.36 -22.88 -2.77
C SER A 849 35.98 -22.48 -2.23
N LEU A 850 35.59 -22.97 -1.04
CA LEU A 850 34.33 -22.60 -0.37
C LEU A 850 34.43 -21.22 0.31
N VAL A 851 33.48 -20.33 0.04
CA VAL A 851 33.33 -19.04 0.74
C VAL A 851 32.76 -19.29 2.14
N LYS A 852 33.57 -19.03 3.18
CA LYS A 852 33.26 -19.39 4.58
C LYS A 852 32.53 -18.29 5.38
N SER A 853 32.52 -17.05 4.91
CA SER A 853 31.98 -15.89 5.64
C SER A 853 31.40 -14.83 4.71
N GLY A 854 30.52 -13.98 5.25
CA GLY A 854 29.89 -12.88 4.51
C GLY A 854 28.60 -13.27 3.79
N GLU A 855 28.08 -12.34 2.98
CA GLU A 855 26.81 -12.47 2.23
C GLU A 855 26.82 -13.64 1.22
N PHE A 856 28.00 -14.02 0.73
CA PHE A 856 28.20 -15.08 -0.25
C PHE A 856 28.62 -16.42 0.37
N ARG A 857 28.42 -16.59 1.67
CA ARG A 857 28.73 -17.83 2.40
C ARG A 857 28.05 -19.02 1.72
N GLY A 858 28.80 -20.10 1.52
CA GLY A 858 28.32 -21.32 0.88
C GLY A 858 28.49 -21.39 -0.64
N LEU A 859 28.89 -20.29 -1.30
CA LEU A 859 29.28 -20.32 -2.72
C LEU A 859 30.70 -20.87 -2.90
N TYR A 860 30.96 -21.44 -4.07
CA TYR A 860 32.27 -22.00 -4.45
C TYR A 860 32.94 -21.11 -5.49
N LYS A 861 34.21 -20.77 -5.29
CA LYS A 861 35.00 -19.93 -6.20
C LYS A 861 35.99 -20.76 -7.01
N GLN A 862 35.87 -20.77 -8.34
CA GLN A 862 36.81 -21.47 -9.22
C GLN A 862 37.06 -20.66 -10.50
N GLY A 863 38.33 -20.41 -10.82
CA GLY A 863 38.72 -19.69 -12.06
C GLY A 863 38.10 -18.30 -12.19
N GLY A 864 37.97 -17.56 -11.08
CA GLY A 864 37.33 -16.24 -11.05
C GLY A 864 35.79 -16.25 -11.04
N ASN A 865 35.15 -17.41 -11.22
CA ASN A 865 33.70 -17.55 -11.23
C ASN A 865 33.16 -18.12 -9.90
N LEU A 866 31.90 -17.82 -9.61
CA LEU A 866 31.18 -18.37 -8.47
C LEU A 866 30.19 -19.45 -8.92
N TYR A 867 30.00 -20.45 -8.07
CA TYR A 867 29.11 -21.57 -8.29
C TYR A 867 28.27 -21.84 -7.04
N ALA A 868 27.01 -22.21 -7.25
CA ALA A 868 26.10 -22.63 -6.20
C ALA A 868 25.67 -24.08 -6.43
N CYS A 869 25.56 -24.83 -5.33
CA CYS A 869 24.92 -26.14 -5.31
C CYS A 869 23.48 -25.94 -4.80
N VAL A 870 22.50 -26.26 -5.63
CA VAL A 870 21.07 -26.09 -5.34
C VAL A 870 20.38 -27.40 -5.71
N GLU A 871 19.71 -28.04 -4.75
CA GLU A 871 19.01 -29.32 -4.95
C GLU A 871 19.88 -30.39 -5.65
N ASP A 872 21.13 -30.56 -5.19
CA ASP A 872 22.14 -31.47 -5.73
C ASP A 872 22.67 -31.17 -7.15
N ASP A 873 22.18 -30.10 -7.77
CA ASP A 873 22.62 -29.63 -9.07
C ASP A 873 23.52 -28.38 -8.96
N TRP A 874 24.47 -28.25 -9.89
CA TRP A 874 25.46 -27.18 -9.89
C TRP A 874 25.16 -26.14 -10.95
N PHE A 875 25.21 -24.87 -10.55
CA PHE A 875 24.96 -23.73 -11.42
C PHE A 875 26.07 -22.69 -11.29
N ARG A 876 26.45 -22.06 -12.41
CA ARG A 876 27.27 -20.85 -12.38
C ARG A 876 26.40 -19.69 -11.92
N VAL A 877 26.93 -18.90 -11.01
CA VAL A 877 26.21 -17.77 -10.43
C VAL A 877 27.02 -16.50 -10.49
N SER A 878 26.31 -15.39 -10.58
CA SER A 878 26.88 -14.05 -10.53
C SER A 878 26.27 -13.27 -9.38
N PRO A 879 27.08 -12.67 -8.49
CA PRO A 879 26.58 -11.75 -7.49
C PRO A 879 26.15 -10.44 -8.17
N THR A 880 25.14 -9.81 -7.59
CA THR A 880 24.64 -8.48 -7.94
C THR A 880 24.54 -7.66 -6.66
N LEU A 881 24.13 -6.39 -6.78
CA LEU A 881 23.85 -5.55 -5.63
C LEU A 881 22.66 -6.06 -4.79
N ASP A 882 21.72 -6.80 -5.38
CA ASP A 882 20.47 -7.29 -4.76
C ASP A 882 20.40 -8.81 -4.52
N GLY A 883 21.46 -9.55 -4.80
CA GLY A 883 21.53 -10.97 -4.51
C GLY A 883 22.38 -11.75 -5.49
N VAL A 884 21.98 -13.00 -5.75
CA VAL A 884 22.75 -13.94 -6.60
C VAL A 884 21.82 -14.52 -7.66
N VAL A 885 22.24 -14.50 -8.92
CA VAL A 885 21.47 -15.01 -10.06
C VAL A 885 22.26 -16.08 -10.83
N ILE A 886 21.55 -17.09 -11.34
CA ILE A 886 22.15 -18.12 -12.21
C ILE A 886 22.48 -17.51 -13.58
N THR A 887 23.66 -17.80 -14.11
CA THR A 887 24.11 -17.33 -15.44
C THR A 887 24.55 -18.47 -16.32
N ASP A 888 24.27 -18.37 -17.63
CA ASP A 888 24.73 -19.37 -18.60
C ASP A 888 26.22 -19.14 -18.93
N PRO A 889 27.09 -20.16 -18.81
CA PRO A 889 28.49 -20.03 -19.22
C PRO A 889 28.69 -19.71 -20.71
N LYS A 890 27.74 -20.08 -21.57
CA LYS A 890 27.81 -19.88 -23.03
C LYS A 890 27.26 -18.52 -23.47
N SER A 891 26.42 -17.88 -22.66
CA SER A 891 25.84 -16.57 -22.98
C SER A 891 25.57 -15.76 -21.72
N ALA A 892 26.34 -14.67 -21.54
CA ALA A 892 26.19 -13.79 -20.38
C ALA A 892 24.83 -13.07 -20.32
N SER A 893 24.12 -12.93 -21.44
CA SER A 893 22.78 -12.34 -21.49
C SER A 893 21.67 -13.29 -21.08
N ARG A 894 21.95 -14.60 -21.03
CA ARG A 894 20.95 -15.61 -20.64
C ARG A 894 21.01 -15.86 -19.14
N ARG A 895 19.99 -15.37 -18.42
CA ARG A 895 19.86 -15.50 -16.96
C ARG A 895 18.88 -16.62 -16.59
N GLY A 896 19.25 -17.36 -15.55
CA GLY A 896 18.40 -18.36 -14.88
C GLY A 896 17.67 -17.76 -13.67
N PRO A 897 17.09 -18.62 -12.81
CA PRO A 897 16.45 -18.20 -11.57
C PRO A 897 17.40 -17.46 -10.60
N TRP A 898 16.82 -16.60 -9.78
CA TRP A 898 17.51 -16.01 -8.63
C TRP A 898 17.68 -17.03 -7.51
N LEU A 899 18.66 -16.82 -6.64
CA LEU A 899 18.93 -17.65 -5.49
C LEU A 899 18.80 -16.87 -4.17
N LYS A 900 18.39 -17.57 -3.12
CA LYS A 900 18.38 -17.10 -1.74
C LYS A 900 19.22 -18.02 -0.86
N SER A 901 19.93 -17.46 0.12
CA SER A 901 20.69 -18.21 1.12
C SER A 901 19.96 -18.25 2.46
N ASP A 902 20.12 -19.36 3.20
CA ASP A 902 19.73 -19.45 4.61
C ASP A 902 20.87 -18.99 5.56
N GLU A 903 20.59 -18.93 6.86
CA GLU A 903 21.60 -18.54 7.88
C GLU A 903 22.80 -19.50 7.94
N GLN A 904 22.66 -20.72 7.43
CA GLN A 904 23.73 -21.72 7.35
C GLN A 904 24.54 -21.62 6.04
N GLY A 905 24.12 -20.78 5.08
CA GLY A 905 24.77 -20.63 3.78
C GLY A 905 24.34 -21.66 2.73
N ARG A 906 23.20 -22.33 2.90
CA ARG A 906 22.62 -23.19 1.86
C ARG A 906 21.79 -22.34 0.89
N TRP A 907 21.96 -22.61 -0.40
CA TRP A 907 21.32 -21.86 -1.47
C TRP A 907 20.10 -22.61 -2.01
N SER A 908 19.00 -21.89 -2.23
CA SER A 908 17.75 -22.40 -2.81
C SER A 908 17.22 -21.42 -3.85
N PHE A 909 16.35 -21.89 -4.74
CA PHE A 909 15.73 -21.04 -5.75
C PHE A 909 14.83 -19.97 -5.10
N ASP A 910 14.87 -18.76 -5.67
CA ASP A 910 13.97 -17.66 -5.34
C ASP A 910 13.07 -17.34 -6.55
N PHE A 911 11.83 -17.79 -6.46
CA PHE A 911 10.83 -17.70 -7.53
C PHE A 911 9.83 -16.54 -7.35
N ARG A 912 10.13 -15.57 -6.47
CA ARG A 912 9.29 -14.37 -6.25
C ARG A 912 9.26 -13.47 -7.50
N LEU A 913 8.24 -12.60 -7.61
CA LEU A 913 8.25 -11.56 -8.64
C LEU A 913 9.38 -10.55 -8.33
N ARG A 914 10.09 -10.11 -9.37
CA ARG A 914 11.18 -9.15 -9.27
C ARG A 914 11.13 -8.22 -10.47
N LEU A 915 11.52 -6.98 -10.28
CA LEU A 915 11.71 -6.03 -11.38
C LEU A 915 12.90 -6.48 -12.26
N LEU A 916 12.70 -6.54 -13.57
CA LEU A 916 13.79 -6.57 -14.57
C LEU A 916 14.47 -5.22 -14.57
N GLY A 917 15.79 -5.23 -14.51
CA GLY A 917 16.53 -3.99 -14.43
C GLY A 917 16.76 -3.49 -13.00
N GLY A 918 16.48 -4.30 -11.96
CA GLY A 918 17.01 -4.16 -10.59
C GLY A 918 17.01 -2.73 -10.04
N MET A 919 15.99 -1.96 -10.44
CA MET A 919 15.82 -0.57 -10.04
C MET A 919 14.41 -0.41 -9.46
N PRO A 920 14.32 0.01 -8.19
CA PRO A 920 15.46 0.40 -7.36
C PRO A 920 16.10 -0.82 -6.72
N LEU A 921 17.42 -0.82 -6.72
CA LEU A 921 18.24 -1.54 -5.76
C LEU A 921 17.57 -1.51 -4.39
N SER A 922 17.54 -2.62 -3.64
CA SER A 922 17.09 -2.63 -2.24
C SER A 922 17.74 -1.50 -1.43
N VAL A 923 17.15 -1.03 -0.32
CA VAL A 923 17.75 0.06 0.50
C VAL A 923 19.21 -0.25 0.86
N ARG A 924 19.47 -1.52 1.18
CA ARG A 924 20.83 -2.06 1.38
C ARG A 924 21.70 -1.91 0.13
N ALA A 925 21.19 -2.24 -1.05
CA ALA A 925 21.91 -2.19 -2.31
C ALA A 925 22.16 -0.76 -2.81
N THR A 926 21.21 0.17 -2.67
CA THR A 926 21.43 1.62 -2.92
C THR A 926 22.53 2.15 -2.01
N ARG A 927 22.50 1.82 -0.70
CA ARG A 927 23.57 2.21 0.24
C ARG A 927 24.91 1.57 -0.12
N LYS A 928 24.91 0.31 -0.57
CA LYS A 928 26.12 -0.40 -1.02
C LYS A 928 26.70 0.30 -2.25
N LEU A 929 25.86 0.69 -3.21
CA LEU A 929 26.26 1.49 -4.38
C LEU A 929 26.79 2.86 -3.95
N GLY A 930 26.07 3.62 -3.11
CA GLY A 930 26.52 4.92 -2.60
C GLY A 930 27.83 4.83 -1.82
N LYS A 931 28.07 3.76 -1.05
CA LYS A 931 29.35 3.48 -0.39
C LYS A 931 30.47 3.20 -1.40
N LEU A 932 30.19 2.44 -2.46
CA LEU A 932 31.16 2.16 -3.52
C LEU A 932 31.53 3.43 -4.29
N GLU A 933 30.54 4.26 -4.64
CA GLU A 933 30.75 5.53 -5.31
C GLU A 933 31.48 6.54 -4.43
N LYS A 934 31.12 6.64 -3.15
CA LYS A 934 31.83 7.48 -2.18
C LYS A 934 33.29 7.04 -2.04
N ASN A 935 33.55 5.73 -1.87
CA ASN A 935 34.90 5.21 -1.82
C ASN A 935 35.69 5.51 -3.10
N ALA A 936 35.08 5.35 -4.28
CA ALA A 936 35.73 5.70 -5.55
C ALA A 936 36.05 7.19 -5.64
N ARG A 937 35.12 8.06 -5.24
CA ARG A 937 35.30 9.52 -5.21
C ARG A 937 36.42 9.93 -4.25
N ASP A 938 36.44 9.35 -3.05
CA ASP A 938 37.46 9.62 -2.02
C ASP A 938 38.85 9.16 -2.47
N LEU A 939 38.95 7.99 -3.12
CA LEU A 939 40.19 7.50 -3.72
C LEU A 939 40.69 8.42 -4.84
N LEU A 940 39.81 8.81 -5.77
CA LEU A 940 40.16 9.71 -6.88
C LEU A 940 40.58 11.10 -6.37
N ALA A 941 39.88 11.66 -5.37
CA ALA A 941 40.27 12.91 -4.73
C ALA A 941 41.60 12.82 -3.96
N GLY A 942 41.98 11.61 -3.54
CA GLY A 942 43.25 11.32 -2.86
C GLY A 942 44.48 11.24 -3.78
N TYR A 943 44.31 11.20 -5.10
CA TYR A 943 45.40 11.00 -6.06
C TYR A 943 46.54 12.01 -5.91
N ASP A 944 46.24 13.32 -5.84
CA ASP A 944 47.26 14.36 -5.72
C ASP A 944 48.09 14.23 -4.43
N ARG A 945 47.47 13.75 -3.35
CA ARG A 945 48.14 13.46 -2.09
C ARG A 945 49.15 12.32 -2.24
N GLN A 946 48.77 11.26 -2.96
CA GLN A 946 49.65 10.12 -3.26
C GLN A 946 50.82 10.52 -4.15
N VAL A 947 50.59 11.36 -5.19
CA VAL A 947 51.66 11.91 -6.03
C VAL A 947 52.62 12.77 -5.21
N ALA A 948 52.11 13.63 -4.31
CA ALA A 948 52.94 14.43 -3.43
C ALA A 948 53.75 13.58 -2.44
N GLU A 949 53.18 12.48 -1.96
CA GLU A 949 53.88 11.49 -1.13
C GLU A 949 54.98 10.76 -1.92
N ALA A 950 54.70 10.30 -3.14
CA ALA A 950 55.69 9.71 -4.05
C ALA A 950 56.89 10.63 -4.27
N ARG A 951 56.64 11.93 -4.54
CA ARG A 951 57.70 12.95 -4.67
C ARG A 951 58.51 13.17 -3.39
N ARG A 952 57.89 13.04 -2.21
CA ARG A 952 58.58 13.10 -0.92
C ARG A 952 59.45 11.86 -0.69
N MET A 953 58.91 10.68 -0.98
CA MET A 953 59.62 9.41 -0.88
C MET A 953 60.86 9.35 -1.80
N ALA A 954 60.77 9.91 -3.01
CA ALA A 954 61.87 10.00 -3.96
C ALA A 954 63.10 10.78 -3.43
N LYS A 955 62.89 11.69 -2.48
CA LYS A 955 63.95 12.49 -1.84
C LYS A 955 64.60 11.79 -0.62
N SER A 956 64.12 10.61 -0.23
CA SER A 956 64.67 9.85 0.90
C SER A 956 65.89 9.01 0.51
N ASP A 957 66.69 8.56 1.48
CA ASP A 957 67.85 7.70 1.24
C ASP A 957 67.51 6.23 0.91
N ARG A 958 66.22 5.89 0.78
CA ARG A 958 65.79 4.53 0.43
C ARG A 958 66.25 4.11 -0.98
N PRO A 959 66.46 2.81 -1.22
CA PRO A 959 66.71 2.28 -2.56
C PRO A 959 65.59 2.66 -3.55
N PRO A 960 65.91 3.05 -4.80
CA PRO A 960 64.89 3.41 -5.79
C PRO A 960 63.87 2.31 -6.08
N ALA A 961 64.27 1.03 -6.03
CA ALA A 961 63.37 -0.11 -6.23
C ALA A 961 62.33 -0.28 -5.09
N ASP A 962 62.70 0.05 -3.85
CA ASP A 962 61.78 0.02 -2.72
C ASP A 962 60.74 1.13 -2.83
N ILE A 963 61.15 2.32 -3.29
CA ILE A 963 60.24 3.45 -3.54
C ILE A 963 59.27 3.12 -4.66
N GLU A 964 59.72 2.51 -5.76
CA GLU A 964 58.84 2.02 -6.81
C GLU A 964 57.78 1.06 -6.26
N SER A 965 58.21 0.06 -5.48
CA SER A 965 57.30 -0.93 -4.88
C SER A 965 56.25 -0.28 -3.97
N LEU A 966 56.65 0.72 -3.18
CA LEU A 966 55.72 1.46 -2.31
C LEU A 966 54.69 2.26 -3.12
N ILE A 967 55.09 2.89 -4.23
CA ILE A 967 54.16 3.62 -5.11
C ILE A 967 53.26 2.63 -5.87
N MET A 968 53.78 1.47 -6.28
CA MET A 968 52.97 0.41 -6.90
C MET A 968 51.87 -0.09 -5.95
N ASN A 969 52.18 -0.29 -4.66
CA ASN A 969 51.18 -0.66 -3.66
C ASN A 969 50.08 0.40 -3.48
N GLN A 970 50.34 1.67 -3.78
CA GLN A 970 49.32 2.73 -3.77
C GLN A 970 48.33 2.62 -4.94
N ALA A 971 48.65 1.88 -6.00
CA ALA A 971 47.75 1.63 -7.14
C ALA A 971 46.71 0.53 -6.84
N ASP A 972 47.02 -0.42 -5.96
CA ASP A 972 46.15 -1.58 -5.67
C ASP A 972 44.74 -1.22 -5.17
N PRO A 973 44.54 -0.21 -4.29
CA PRO A 973 43.21 0.20 -3.86
C PRO A 973 42.30 0.67 -5.01
N PHE A 974 42.87 1.28 -6.05
CA PHE A 974 42.10 1.74 -7.22
C PHE A 974 41.61 0.55 -8.05
N ASP A 975 42.48 -0.44 -8.29
CA ASP A 975 42.09 -1.66 -9.01
C ASP A 975 41.13 -2.51 -8.20
N ALA A 976 41.31 -2.61 -6.89
CA ALA A 976 40.38 -3.28 -6.00
C ALA A 976 39.00 -2.62 -6.01
N ALA A 977 38.93 -1.28 -6.00
CA ALA A 977 37.68 -0.54 -6.11
C ALA A 977 37.02 -0.75 -7.48
N ALA A 978 37.78 -0.68 -8.58
CA ALA A 978 37.28 -0.93 -9.93
C ALA A 978 36.71 -2.35 -10.07
N ASN A 979 37.45 -3.36 -9.62
CA ASN A 979 37.03 -4.76 -9.67
C ASN A 979 35.78 -5.03 -8.80
N ASN A 980 35.68 -4.38 -7.63
CA ASN A 980 34.52 -4.53 -6.75
C ASN A 980 33.27 -3.89 -7.35
N ILE A 981 33.40 -2.72 -7.98
CA ILE A 981 32.31 -2.07 -8.71
C ILE A 981 31.86 -2.99 -9.86
N GLU A 982 32.77 -3.39 -10.75
CA GLU A 982 32.45 -4.27 -11.88
C GLU A 982 31.82 -5.60 -11.43
N ALA A 983 32.36 -6.26 -10.40
CA ALA A 983 31.84 -7.53 -9.93
C ALA A 983 30.38 -7.46 -9.46
N LEU A 984 29.92 -6.29 -9.01
CA LEU A 984 28.57 -6.07 -8.49
C LEU A 984 27.62 -5.38 -9.48
N THR A 985 28.14 -4.71 -10.52
CA THR A 985 27.35 -3.93 -11.49
C THR A 985 27.36 -4.51 -12.91
N TRP A 986 28.42 -5.22 -13.32
CA TRP A 986 28.61 -5.72 -14.69
C TRP A 986 27.62 -6.83 -15.07
N SER A 987 27.20 -7.62 -14.09
CA SER A 987 26.24 -8.71 -14.27
C SER A 987 24.80 -8.22 -14.46
N ALA A 988 24.51 -6.94 -14.21
CA ALA A 988 23.15 -6.44 -14.02
C ALA A 988 22.57 -5.66 -15.22
N GLY A 989 23.36 -4.93 -16.03
CA GLY A 989 22.80 -4.11 -17.12
C GLY A 989 22.01 -2.89 -16.62
N GLU A 990 22.24 -2.46 -15.38
CA GLU A 990 21.29 -1.60 -14.63
C GLU A 990 21.86 -0.23 -14.25
N VAL A 991 23.17 -0.09 -14.08
CA VAL A 991 23.84 1.21 -13.90
C VAL A 991 25.24 1.12 -14.48
N SER A 992 25.53 1.90 -15.52
CA SER A 992 26.89 1.97 -16.08
C SER A 992 27.75 2.90 -15.24
N LEU A 993 28.48 2.32 -14.28
CA LEU A 993 29.61 2.99 -13.62
C LEU A 993 30.91 2.89 -14.44
N GLU A 994 30.81 2.51 -15.71
CA GLU A 994 31.93 2.39 -16.64
C GLU A 994 32.85 3.63 -16.62
N PRO A 995 32.33 4.89 -16.60
CA PRO A 995 33.21 6.06 -16.54
C PRO A 995 34.07 6.10 -15.27
N VAL A 996 33.50 5.74 -14.11
CA VAL A 996 34.21 5.73 -12.82
C VAL A 996 35.22 4.59 -12.77
N VAL A 997 34.83 3.39 -13.25
CA VAL A 997 35.72 2.23 -13.35
C VAL A 997 36.93 2.52 -14.24
N VAL A 998 36.69 3.12 -15.41
CA VAL A 998 37.75 3.56 -16.33
C VAL A 998 38.64 4.61 -15.67
N GLN A 999 38.09 5.58 -14.94
CA GLN A 999 38.88 6.58 -14.19
C GLN A 999 39.77 5.95 -13.13
N LEU A 1000 39.26 4.99 -12.35
CA LEU A 1000 40.03 4.27 -11.34
C LEU A 1000 41.19 3.50 -11.97
N ARG A 1001 40.94 2.73 -13.03
CA ARG A 1001 41.97 1.97 -13.77
C ARG A 1001 43.03 2.86 -14.41
N ASN A 1002 42.60 3.97 -15.01
CA ASN A 1002 43.52 4.96 -15.57
C ASN A 1002 44.41 5.58 -14.49
N THR A 1003 43.84 5.86 -13.32
CA THR A 1003 44.58 6.40 -12.17
C THR A 1003 45.59 5.39 -11.63
N ALA A 1004 45.21 4.11 -11.49
CA ALA A 1004 46.12 3.03 -11.12
C ALA A 1004 47.30 2.90 -12.12
N THR A 1005 47.00 2.97 -13.43
CA THR A 1005 48.01 2.94 -14.49
C THR A 1005 48.95 4.14 -14.42
N ARG A 1006 48.43 5.35 -14.12
CA ARG A 1006 49.23 6.56 -13.92
C ARG A 1006 50.17 6.43 -12.72
N LEU A 1007 49.71 5.87 -11.60
CA LEU A 1007 50.57 5.61 -10.43
C LEU A 1007 51.68 4.62 -10.74
N ARG A 1008 51.40 3.55 -11.49
CA ARG A 1008 52.43 2.61 -11.95
C ARG A 1008 53.48 3.26 -12.84
N LYS A 1009 53.05 4.08 -13.80
CA LYS A 1009 53.97 4.88 -14.64
C LYS A 1009 54.78 5.86 -13.79
N LEU A 1010 54.16 6.52 -12.82
CA LEU A 1010 54.85 7.41 -11.89
C LEU A 1010 55.90 6.65 -11.06
N ALA A 1011 55.60 5.44 -10.61
CA ALA A 1011 56.54 4.59 -9.87
C ALA A 1011 57.80 4.30 -10.69
N GLN A 1012 57.61 3.83 -11.93
CA GLN A 1012 58.69 3.54 -12.86
C GLN A 1012 59.53 4.80 -13.18
N GLN A 1013 58.85 5.90 -13.52
CA GLN A 1013 59.50 7.18 -13.83
C GLN A 1013 60.29 7.70 -12.63
N THR A 1014 59.72 7.62 -11.43
CA THR A 1014 60.39 8.03 -10.19
C THR A 1014 61.67 7.23 -9.98
N ARG A 1015 61.64 5.91 -10.21
CA ARG A 1015 62.84 5.06 -10.13
C ARG A 1015 63.91 5.45 -11.14
N ILE A 1016 63.51 5.70 -12.40
CA ILE A 1016 64.42 6.17 -13.47
C ILE A 1016 65.09 7.48 -13.07
N GLU A 1017 64.31 8.48 -12.65
CA GLU A 1017 64.80 9.79 -12.23
C GLU A 1017 65.71 9.70 -11.00
N MET A 1018 65.36 8.87 -10.02
CA MET A 1018 66.19 8.61 -8.85
C MET A 1018 67.53 7.98 -9.24
N TYR A 1019 67.55 7.06 -10.21
CA TYR A 1019 68.82 6.51 -10.71
C TYR A 1019 69.64 7.56 -11.46
N LYS A 1020 69.04 8.34 -12.37
CA LYS A 1020 69.73 9.37 -13.16
C LYS A 1020 70.30 10.51 -12.29
N SER A 1021 69.66 10.82 -11.15
CA SER A 1021 70.07 11.90 -10.23
C SER A 1021 71.07 11.47 -9.14
N ARG A 1022 71.29 10.17 -8.95
CA ARG A 1022 72.20 9.63 -7.92
C ARG A 1022 73.56 9.26 -8.50
N ASN A 1023 74.51 8.96 -7.62
CA ASN A 1023 75.82 8.44 -8.02
C ASN A 1023 75.68 7.12 -8.80
N PRO A 1024 76.48 6.91 -9.86
CA PRO A 1024 76.36 5.73 -10.70
C PRO A 1024 76.67 4.44 -9.95
N THR A 1025 75.85 3.42 -10.20
CA THR A 1025 76.10 2.04 -9.75
C THR A 1025 75.89 1.09 -10.92
N ALA A 1026 76.53 -0.08 -10.87
CA ALA A 1026 76.33 -1.12 -11.89
C ALA A 1026 74.84 -1.47 -12.09
N GLY A 1027 74.08 -1.63 -10.99
CA GLY A 1027 72.65 -1.94 -11.05
C GLY A 1027 71.78 -0.80 -11.60
N ALA A 1028 72.18 0.46 -11.42
CA ALA A 1028 71.48 1.58 -12.06
C ALA A 1028 71.70 1.60 -13.58
N VAL A 1029 72.91 1.30 -14.04
CA VAL A 1029 73.21 1.20 -15.48
C VAL A 1029 72.47 0.02 -16.10
N GLU A 1030 72.46 -1.14 -15.44
CA GLU A 1030 71.73 -2.32 -15.92
C GLU A 1030 70.24 -2.05 -16.06
N TYR A 1031 69.60 -1.53 -15.01
CA TYR A 1031 68.17 -1.20 -15.03
C TYR A 1031 67.82 -0.13 -16.07
N LEU A 1032 68.59 0.96 -16.15
CA LEU A 1032 68.32 2.02 -17.12
C LEU A 1032 68.53 1.56 -18.56
N LEU A 1033 69.49 0.65 -18.80
CA LEU A 1033 69.71 0.09 -20.14
C LEU A 1033 68.57 -0.85 -20.54
N GLU A 1034 68.12 -1.71 -19.62
CA GLU A 1034 66.94 -2.58 -19.83
C GLU A 1034 65.66 -1.77 -20.07
N ALA A 1035 65.51 -0.63 -19.38
CA ALA A 1035 64.41 0.31 -19.58
C ALA A 1035 64.55 1.19 -20.82
N GLU A 1036 65.60 1.01 -21.65
CA GLU A 1036 65.90 1.83 -22.84
C GLU A 1036 66.10 3.34 -22.56
N GLU A 1037 66.42 3.68 -21.31
CA GLU A 1037 66.57 5.07 -20.83
C GLU A 1037 67.99 5.62 -20.98
N ILE A 1038 68.94 4.75 -21.32
CA ILE A 1038 70.34 5.09 -21.62
C ILE A 1038 70.87 4.30 -22.82
N SER A 1039 71.89 4.84 -23.46
CA SER A 1039 72.73 4.16 -24.43
C SER A 1039 74.18 4.17 -23.96
N ILE A 1040 74.92 3.12 -24.32
CA ILE A 1040 76.34 3.01 -24.00
C ILE A 1040 77.11 3.14 -25.30
N ARG A 1041 78.19 3.93 -25.30
CA ARG A 1041 79.04 4.14 -26.48
C ARG A 1041 80.51 4.01 -26.10
N LYS A 1042 81.24 3.16 -26.79
CA LYS A 1042 82.70 3.06 -26.64
C LYS A 1042 83.39 4.32 -27.18
N VAL A 1043 84.26 4.92 -26.38
CA VAL A 1043 84.99 6.15 -26.74
C VAL A 1043 86.40 5.81 -27.19
N GLY A 1044 86.68 5.98 -28.49
CA GLY A 1044 88.02 5.80 -29.07
C GLY A 1044 88.66 4.43 -28.77
N GLY A 1045 89.99 4.39 -28.85
CA GLY A 1045 90.79 3.23 -28.45
C GLY A 1045 91.41 3.41 -27.06
N ARG A 1046 92.04 2.34 -26.54
CA ARG A 1046 92.72 2.39 -25.25
C ARG A 1046 93.88 3.39 -25.22
N THR A 1047 93.94 4.20 -24.17
CA THR A 1047 94.98 5.22 -23.96
C THR A 1047 95.85 4.86 -22.75
N ASP A 1048 97.15 5.18 -22.80
CA ASP A 1048 98.05 4.96 -21.66
C ASP A 1048 97.73 5.98 -20.55
N SER A 1049 97.28 5.47 -19.41
CA SER A 1049 96.93 6.24 -18.21
C SER A 1049 98.00 6.16 -17.11
N SER A 1050 99.11 5.45 -17.35
CA SER A 1050 100.22 5.26 -16.41
C SER A 1050 101.26 6.39 -16.42
N GLY A 1051 101.00 7.48 -17.16
CA GLY A 1051 101.93 8.61 -17.30
C GLY A 1051 103.14 8.30 -18.18
N GLY A 1052 102.97 7.45 -19.21
CA GLY A 1052 104.01 7.05 -20.15
C GLY A 1052 104.81 5.81 -19.74
N LYS A 1053 104.38 5.09 -18.70
CA LYS A 1053 105.03 3.86 -18.22
C LYS A 1053 104.54 2.60 -18.93
N GLY A 1054 103.50 2.67 -19.76
CA GLY A 1054 102.92 1.53 -20.46
C GLY A 1054 102.35 0.42 -19.57
N THR A 1055 101.92 0.72 -18.34
CA THR A 1055 101.47 -0.29 -17.34
C THR A 1055 99.98 -0.26 -17.03
N ASP A 1056 99.24 0.74 -17.50
CA ASP A 1056 97.79 0.87 -17.28
C ASP A 1056 97.12 1.56 -18.47
N PHE A 1057 96.33 0.81 -19.23
CA PHE A 1057 95.61 1.28 -20.41
C PHE A 1057 94.12 1.45 -20.12
N LEU A 1058 93.60 2.65 -20.30
CA LEU A 1058 92.21 2.99 -20.03
C LEU A 1058 91.35 2.88 -21.29
N GLN A 1059 90.29 2.07 -21.24
CA GLN A 1059 89.16 2.15 -22.17
C GLN A 1059 88.00 2.88 -21.48
N GLU A 1060 87.45 3.88 -22.14
CA GLU A 1060 86.30 4.63 -21.66
C GLU A 1060 85.04 4.29 -22.47
N TYR A 1061 83.90 4.24 -21.78
CA TYR A 1061 82.56 4.19 -22.37
C TYR A 1061 81.74 5.35 -21.85
N GLU A 1062 81.05 6.04 -22.75
CA GLU A 1062 80.05 7.06 -22.44
C GLU A 1062 78.71 6.39 -22.20
N ILE A 1063 78.08 6.71 -21.08
CA ILE A 1063 76.70 6.33 -20.78
C ILE A 1063 75.86 7.58 -20.97
N ARG A 1064 75.00 7.56 -21.99
CA ARG A 1064 74.22 8.71 -22.44
C ARG A 1064 72.75 8.48 -22.18
N ASP A 1065 72.01 9.52 -21.81
CA ASP A 1065 70.55 9.46 -21.78
C ASP A 1065 69.96 9.50 -23.20
N THR A 1066 68.63 9.43 -23.27
CA THR A 1066 67.83 9.51 -24.51
C THR A 1066 67.98 10.84 -25.25
N ASP A 1067 68.31 11.91 -24.53
CA ASP A 1067 68.58 13.25 -25.10
C ASP A 1067 70.04 13.39 -25.55
N ASN A 1068 70.80 12.29 -25.53
CA ASN A 1068 72.20 12.19 -25.91
C ASN A 1068 73.17 12.98 -24.99
N ASN A 1069 72.73 13.37 -23.79
CA ASN A 1069 73.59 13.93 -22.76
C ASN A 1069 74.36 12.81 -22.07
N VAL A 1070 75.65 13.02 -21.80
CA VAL A 1070 76.43 12.05 -21.04
C VAL A 1070 76.03 12.13 -19.56
N LEU A 1071 75.51 11.04 -19.00
CA LEU A 1071 75.21 10.92 -17.58
C LEU A 1071 76.44 10.48 -16.79
N TRP A 1072 77.14 9.45 -17.28
CA TRP A 1072 78.27 8.82 -16.57
C TRP A 1072 79.33 8.29 -17.54
N TYR A 1073 80.50 7.96 -17.00
CA TYR A 1073 81.58 7.30 -17.72
C TYR A 1073 81.94 5.97 -17.05
N ALA A 1074 82.09 4.91 -17.85
CA ALA A 1074 82.66 3.65 -17.38
C ALA A 1074 84.12 3.55 -17.79
N HIS A 1075 84.99 3.31 -16.81
CA HIS A 1075 86.45 3.25 -16.95
C HIS A 1075 86.93 1.83 -16.75
N PHE A 1076 87.52 1.23 -17.78
CA PHE A 1076 88.09 -0.11 -17.76
C PHE A 1076 89.61 -0.02 -17.92
N HIS A 1077 90.35 -0.52 -16.92
CA HIS A 1077 91.80 -0.53 -16.86
C HIS A 1077 92.36 -1.86 -17.33
N TYR A 1078 93.33 -1.84 -18.24
CA TYR A 1078 93.95 -3.01 -18.86
C TYR A 1078 95.47 -3.00 -18.70
N PRO A 1079 96.11 -4.18 -18.58
CA PRO A 1079 97.56 -4.27 -18.47
C PRO A 1079 98.29 -3.94 -19.79
N THR A 1080 97.65 -4.16 -20.95
CA THR A 1080 98.22 -3.89 -22.28
C THR A 1080 97.20 -3.24 -23.22
N LYS A 1081 97.67 -2.56 -24.27
CA LYS A 1081 96.82 -1.88 -25.25
C LYS A 1081 95.93 -2.86 -26.04
N GLU A 1082 96.41 -4.07 -26.29
CA GLU A 1082 95.73 -5.11 -27.09
C GLU A 1082 95.05 -6.22 -26.26
N ALA A 1083 94.98 -6.11 -24.92
CA ALA A 1083 94.35 -7.11 -24.05
C ALA A 1083 92.90 -7.45 -24.48
N ALA A 1084 92.44 -8.69 -24.26
CA ALA A 1084 91.03 -9.04 -24.54
C ALA A 1084 90.07 -8.19 -23.68
N PRO A 1085 88.85 -7.85 -24.16
CA PRO A 1085 87.90 -7.01 -23.42
C PRO A 1085 87.59 -7.49 -21.99
N ASP A 1086 87.51 -8.80 -21.75
CA ASP A 1086 87.22 -9.37 -20.42
C ASP A 1086 88.45 -9.53 -19.51
N SER A 1087 89.63 -9.17 -20.00
CA SER A 1087 90.91 -9.23 -19.29
C SER A 1087 91.30 -7.90 -18.61
N PHE A 1088 90.31 -7.08 -18.27
CA PHE A 1088 90.53 -5.85 -17.51
C PHE A 1088 90.96 -6.16 -16.06
N ALA A 1089 91.83 -5.32 -15.49
CA ALA A 1089 92.28 -5.42 -14.11
C ALA A 1089 91.27 -4.81 -13.13
N LYS A 1090 90.68 -3.67 -13.51
CA LYS A 1090 89.66 -2.97 -12.72
C LYS A 1090 88.68 -2.22 -13.62
N ALA A 1091 87.40 -2.22 -13.25
CA ALA A 1091 86.37 -1.45 -13.95
C ALA A 1091 85.50 -0.69 -12.94
N HIS A 1092 85.23 0.59 -13.22
CA HIS A 1092 84.40 1.42 -12.33
C HIS A 1092 83.68 2.55 -13.08
N LEU A 1093 82.62 3.07 -12.48
CA LEU A 1093 81.82 4.18 -12.97
C LEU A 1093 82.22 5.50 -12.29
N LYS A 1094 82.22 6.58 -13.06
CA LYS A 1094 82.43 7.96 -12.59
C LYS A 1094 81.32 8.88 -13.07
N THR A 1095 81.08 9.95 -12.31
CA THR A 1095 80.22 11.06 -12.73
C THR A 1095 80.92 11.91 -13.80
N VAL A 1096 80.17 12.68 -14.58
CA VAL A 1096 80.72 13.59 -15.61
C VAL A 1096 81.77 14.54 -15.04
N ALA A 1097 81.44 15.20 -13.92
CA ALA A 1097 82.33 16.15 -13.27
C ALA A 1097 83.65 15.51 -12.79
N GLN A 1098 83.62 14.21 -12.47
CA GLN A 1098 84.78 13.47 -11.98
C GLN A 1098 85.51 12.66 -13.06
N ARG A 1099 85.06 12.69 -14.33
CA ARG A 1099 85.59 11.89 -15.44
C ARG A 1099 87.11 11.83 -15.45
N ARG A 1100 87.78 12.99 -15.39
CA ARG A 1100 89.25 13.11 -15.48
C ARG A 1100 89.97 13.13 -14.13
N LEU A 1101 89.23 13.09 -13.02
CA LEU A 1101 89.83 13.13 -11.69
C LEU A 1101 90.34 11.73 -11.32
N GLY A 1102 91.58 11.67 -10.84
CA GLY A 1102 92.29 10.43 -10.52
C GLY A 1102 93.17 10.58 -9.29
N LEU A 1103 93.99 9.57 -9.01
CA LEU A 1103 94.86 9.55 -7.84
C LEU A 1103 95.85 10.73 -7.81
N ASN A 1104 96.36 11.14 -8.98
CA ASN A 1104 97.29 12.27 -9.07
C ASN A 1104 96.61 13.59 -8.68
N PHE A 1105 95.38 13.85 -9.14
CA PHE A 1105 94.60 15.02 -8.71
C PHE A 1105 94.38 15.08 -7.19
N GLN A 1106 94.12 13.93 -6.56
CA GLN A 1106 93.97 13.87 -5.10
C GLN A 1106 95.30 14.11 -4.38
N LYS A 1107 96.42 13.59 -4.91
CA LYS A 1107 97.78 13.87 -4.41
C LYS A 1107 98.17 15.33 -4.58
N ASP A 1108 97.80 15.95 -5.68
CA ASP A 1108 98.08 17.36 -5.97
C ASP A 1108 97.29 18.29 -5.04
N GLN A 1109 96.01 17.97 -4.75
CA GLN A 1109 95.24 18.69 -3.72
C GLN A 1109 95.85 18.54 -2.33
N GLN A 1110 96.27 17.33 -1.97
CA GLN A 1110 96.91 17.05 -0.69
C GLN A 1110 98.26 17.78 -0.54
N ALA A 1111 99.06 17.82 -1.61
CA ALA A 1111 100.33 18.55 -1.66
C ALA A 1111 100.13 20.07 -1.60
N ALA A 1112 99.01 20.58 -2.13
CA ALA A 1112 98.61 21.98 -2.06
C ALA A 1112 97.90 22.38 -0.75
N GLY A 1113 97.73 21.44 0.20
CA GLY A 1113 97.08 21.69 1.50
C GLY A 1113 95.55 21.88 1.43
N HIS A 1114 94.91 21.55 0.30
CA HIS A 1114 93.45 21.58 0.15
C HIS A 1114 92.81 20.29 0.68
N ALA A 1115 91.54 20.37 1.09
CA ALA A 1115 90.76 19.19 1.47
C ALA A 1115 90.60 18.25 0.27
N VAL A 1116 91.04 16.99 0.42
CA VAL A 1116 91.03 15.99 -0.66
C VAL A 1116 89.60 15.64 -1.04
N THR A 1117 89.22 15.97 -2.27
CA THR A 1117 87.90 15.64 -2.82
C THR A 1117 87.77 14.13 -3.00
N SER A 1118 86.75 13.50 -2.38
CA SER A 1118 86.45 12.08 -2.59
C SER A 1118 85.93 11.84 -4.01
N ILE A 1119 86.57 10.92 -4.74
CA ILE A 1119 86.18 10.54 -6.11
C ILE A 1119 85.32 9.28 -6.03
N TRP A 1120 84.08 9.37 -6.50
CA TRP A 1120 83.16 8.24 -6.56
C TRP A 1120 83.65 7.22 -7.59
N ARG A 1121 83.64 5.95 -7.22
CA ARG A 1121 83.98 4.82 -8.08
C ARG A 1121 82.96 3.71 -7.86
N GLY A 1122 81.94 3.65 -8.70
CA GLY A 1122 80.96 2.56 -8.65
C GLY A 1122 81.55 1.31 -9.29
N ASP A 1123 81.83 0.26 -8.53
CA ASP A 1123 82.48 -0.94 -9.05
C ASP A 1123 81.64 -1.63 -10.15
N ILE A 1124 82.30 -2.07 -11.22
CA ILE A 1124 81.69 -2.86 -12.30
C ILE A 1124 82.24 -4.29 -12.21
N SER A 1125 81.35 -5.25 -11.95
CA SER A 1125 81.73 -6.67 -11.91
C SER A 1125 82.07 -7.20 -13.32
N ARG A 1126 82.83 -8.30 -13.41
CA ARG A 1126 83.07 -8.97 -14.70
C ARG A 1126 81.77 -9.43 -15.38
N THR A 1127 80.77 -9.83 -14.58
CA THR A 1127 79.47 -10.27 -15.09
C THR A 1127 78.72 -9.11 -15.75
N THR A 1128 78.57 -7.99 -15.03
CA THR A 1128 77.94 -6.77 -15.55
C THR A 1128 78.71 -6.22 -16.76
N ALA A 1129 80.05 -6.22 -16.72
CA ALA A 1129 80.88 -5.79 -17.84
C ALA A 1129 80.57 -6.57 -19.13
N ARG A 1130 80.45 -7.90 -19.04
CA ARG A 1130 80.06 -8.75 -20.15
C ARG A 1130 78.67 -8.40 -20.64
N GLN A 1131 77.67 -8.41 -19.74
CA GLN A 1131 76.26 -8.21 -20.05
C GLN A 1131 75.93 -6.81 -20.60
N VAL A 1132 76.64 -5.77 -20.17
CA VAL A 1132 76.22 -4.38 -20.41
C VAL A 1132 77.17 -3.67 -21.37
N PHE A 1133 78.48 -3.95 -21.34
CA PHE A 1133 79.48 -3.14 -22.06
C PHE A 1133 80.17 -3.86 -23.22
N PHE A 1134 80.14 -5.20 -23.28
CA PHE A 1134 80.87 -5.99 -24.28
C PHE A 1134 79.98 -6.61 -25.36
N HIS A 1135 78.67 -6.37 -25.33
CA HIS A 1135 77.70 -6.87 -26.30
C HIS A 1135 77.36 -5.89 -27.45
N GLN A 1136 78.22 -4.89 -27.70
CA GLN A 1136 78.05 -3.96 -28.83
C GLN A 1136 79.06 -4.21 -29.95
#